data_AF-A0AA35W7A3-F1
#
_entry.id   AF-A0AA35W7A3-F1
#
_cell.length_a   1.000
_cell.length_b   1.000
_cell.length_c   1.000
_cell.angle_alpha   90.00
_cell.angle_beta   90.00
_cell.angle_gamma   90.00
#
_symmetry.space_group_name_H-M   'P 1'
#
loop_
_entity.id
_entity.type
_entity.pdbx_description
1 polymer ?
#
loop_
_entity_poly.entity_id
_entity_poly.type
_entity_poly.pdbx_seq_one_letter_code
_entity_poly.pdbx_strand_id
1 'polypeptide(L)'
;MIGKALAGIFLTGLFSAGVQAVDEPVPMKQVDRSKLSESFRNTGQQGGTFALGSEGYVARENGSMTYPYIYTGSSTSGSFRGRDQDYDNSKGQGVWILARDVNGNSFVTSSGPVSNTGDVVQVVPDLTPGSGNLRLRSGEDPPIVAARLGFDTQDANVWFNTDRGGITEQPKPISEEPVEVDNYRENGSYTLPRFDHFPEETVITKWRSNTNIEPDGTGMTITRSAYGWSHPDYDDFFFVELVIENTSNRSYEEVYMGYLNYFSVNKPGHSFRKWNGYWFSEPGRRLEDDRYQFTEAANYGGKYRGKKVSYQFDGDAPTSSNNDMGEPRFGAEAIGVIGYRAEQELYSPQYIGWGPVDVTPPFINDPESYVPITGMAMGGEDIPISQPAYAHWWKRRSRTNIEFEPHESVDTIEEMWKKFITPGKPYDDNPIEGGPNPDERELQEQLHSQMFGPWKLAPGDKAKIVIVFAAGMAAENAGPGGEPMDFRIWAMTPGAQSQVPGGEDILFNHIDRARQLYAMGFDLPNQPPDVESIARAETDRPVLLRSNANGNVELSWSDGADDAVHPDYSGGEAQDVAGYKVYGNTALIQTDPVQHAGAPLGPWNLIATIQAKDPSYYDASTGIYTFADENSITGFGYRYNIVTYANGHANWENLNAQKNAIPGAQMPVPTTLADLPPVVQNHIRTGTESSHIVTAARHNTSGGQFTPVVAASDGFDALDEKVFVVPNPWKDDGLHSFGAQGDNNKRMRFTNLPRLARISIFTAAGDLVMEIVHDGTRGDQHTAEVSWSQRSRSGTSYASPGIYFFAVESLVPGQEGKVQTGSFLIIQ
;
A
#
# COMPACT_ATOMS: atom_id res chain seq x y z
N MET A 1 -29.31 -9.39 67.41
CA MET A 1 -29.18 -8.04 68.00
C MET A 1 -28.49 -7.14 66.99
N ILE A 2 -29.24 -6.16 66.46
CA ILE A 2 -28.85 -4.80 66.03
C ILE A 2 -27.56 -4.71 65.18
N GLY A 3 -27.57 -4.41 63.87
CA GLY A 3 -28.35 -3.41 63.14
C GLY A 3 -27.45 -2.22 62.77
N LYS A 4 -27.27 -1.93 61.48
CA LYS A 4 -26.80 -0.68 60.83
C LYS A 4 -26.48 -1.01 59.35
N ALA A 5 -26.69 -0.19 58.32
CA ALA A 5 -27.64 0.85 57.96
C ALA A 5 -27.28 1.23 56.50
N LEU A 6 -28.27 1.68 55.72
CA LEU A 6 -28.18 2.52 54.51
C LEU A 6 -27.56 1.93 53.23
N ALA A 7 -28.43 1.59 52.27
CA ALA A 7 -28.18 1.82 50.84
C ALA A 7 -29.43 2.51 50.26
N GLY A 8 -29.25 3.78 49.90
CA GLY A 8 -30.26 4.58 49.23
C GLY A 8 -30.34 4.23 47.75
N ILE A 9 -31.58 4.17 47.27
CA ILE A 9 -32.08 4.63 45.97
C ILE A 9 -31.05 4.60 44.83
N PHE A 10 -31.13 3.57 43.98
CA PHE A 10 -30.73 3.70 42.57
C PHE A 10 -31.97 3.61 41.70
N LEU A 11 -32.23 4.73 41.04
CA LEU A 11 -33.20 4.94 39.99
C LEU A 11 -32.88 3.97 38.84
N THR A 12 -33.83 3.11 38.49
CA THR A 12 -33.81 2.34 37.24
C THR A 12 -34.00 3.28 36.06
N GLY A 13 -32.89 3.75 35.49
CA GLY A 13 -32.84 4.34 34.16
C GLY A 13 -32.69 3.22 33.13
N LEU A 14 -33.67 3.12 32.24
CA LEU A 14 -33.60 2.35 31.00
C LEU A 14 -32.34 2.74 30.23
N PHE A 15 -31.35 1.86 30.17
CA PHE A 15 -30.40 1.88 29.07
C PHE A 15 -31.08 1.19 27.89
N SER A 16 -31.49 1.99 26.90
CA SER A 16 -31.63 1.48 25.54
C SER A 16 -30.32 0.80 25.17
N ALA A 17 -30.37 -0.45 24.73
CA ALA A 17 -29.25 -1.10 24.09
C ALA A 17 -28.90 -0.29 22.83
N GLY A 18 -27.89 0.57 22.95
CA GLY A 18 -27.24 1.14 21.78
C GLY A 18 -26.56 0.01 21.01
N VAL A 19 -26.57 0.12 19.69
CA VAL A 19 -25.83 -0.72 18.74
C VAL A 19 -24.46 -1.03 19.34
N GLN A 20 -24.23 -2.28 19.73
CA GLN A 20 -22.88 -2.72 20.02
C GLN A 20 -22.13 -2.63 18.69
N ALA A 21 -21.19 -1.68 18.60
CA ALA A 21 -20.10 -1.79 17.66
C ALA A 21 -19.60 -3.24 17.71
N VAL A 22 -19.39 -3.86 16.55
CA VAL A 22 -18.71 -5.15 16.48
C VAL A 22 -17.28 -4.90 16.97
N ASP A 23 -17.11 -4.97 18.29
CA ASP A 23 -15.84 -5.04 19.00
C ASP A 23 -15.27 -6.41 18.67
N GLU A 24 -14.57 -6.56 17.53
CA GLU A 24 -13.43 -7.44 17.31
C GLU A 24 -12.68 -6.97 16.05
N PRO A 25 -11.34 -7.10 15.96
CA PRO A 25 -10.61 -6.83 14.73
C PRO A 25 -10.98 -7.91 13.71
N VAL A 26 -12.08 -7.72 12.98
CA VAL A 26 -12.49 -8.65 11.91
C VAL A 26 -11.28 -8.83 10.98
N PRO A 27 -10.86 -10.07 10.70
CA PRO A 27 -9.79 -10.38 9.76
C PRO A 27 -10.01 -9.65 8.42
N MET A 28 -8.94 -9.11 7.84
CA MET A 28 -8.99 -8.30 6.62
C MET A 28 -7.87 -8.70 5.66
N LYS A 29 -8.07 -8.42 4.37
CA LYS A 29 -7.07 -8.67 3.33
C LYS A 29 -6.95 -7.43 2.44
N GLN A 30 -5.79 -7.25 1.83
CA GLN A 30 -5.44 -6.05 1.07
C GLN A 30 -5.20 -6.43 -0.38
N VAL A 31 -5.48 -5.52 -1.31
CA VAL A 31 -4.85 -5.60 -2.64
C VAL A 31 -3.44 -5.04 -2.48
N ASP A 32 -2.44 -5.90 -2.42
CA ASP A 32 -1.09 -5.57 -2.00
C ASP A 32 -0.01 -5.75 -3.09
N ARG A 33 -0.44 -6.17 -4.29
CA ARG A 33 0.38 -6.13 -5.51
C ARG A 33 0.42 -4.75 -6.14
N SER A 34 -0.51 -3.85 -5.84
CA SER A 34 -0.60 -2.50 -6.43
C SER A 34 0.01 -1.40 -5.56
N LYS A 35 0.49 -0.34 -6.22
CA LYS A 35 1.03 0.87 -5.58
C LYS A 35 -0.09 1.70 -4.97
N LEU A 36 -1.32 1.64 -5.49
CA LEU A 36 -2.51 2.05 -4.74
C LEU A 36 -3.14 0.83 -4.07
N SER A 37 -3.07 0.76 -2.74
CA SER A 37 -3.57 -0.38 -1.96
C SER A 37 -4.73 -0.01 -1.06
N GLU A 38 -5.67 -0.94 -0.87
CA GLU A 38 -6.78 -0.83 0.07
C GLU A 38 -7.05 -2.15 0.81
N SER A 39 -7.55 -2.02 2.04
CA SER A 39 -7.94 -3.14 2.92
C SER A 39 -9.44 -3.40 2.94
N PHE A 40 -9.82 -4.68 2.89
CA PHE A 40 -11.21 -5.12 2.75
C PHE A 40 -11.60 -6.12 3.85
N ARG A 41 -12.90 -6.17 4.19
CA ARG A 41 -13.49 -7.14 5.15
C ARG A 41 -14.72 -7.82 4.58
N ASN A 42 -15.03 -9.01 5.10
CA ASN A 42 -16.30 -9.71 4.83
C ASN A 42 -17.53 -9.07 5.49
N THR A 43 -17.41 -7.88 6.05
CA THR A 43 -18.56 -7.06 6.49
C THR A 43 -18.89 -5.95 5.51
N GLY A 44 -18.18 -5.88 4.37
CA GLY A 44 -18.25 -4.77 3.41
C GLY A 44 -17.46 -3.53 3.83
N GLN A 45 -17.18 -3.37 5.12
CA GLN A 45 -16.42 -2.25 5.67
C GLN A 45 -14.96 -2.23 5.22
N GLN A 46 -14.44 -1.03 4.91
CA GLN A 46 -13.02 -0.73 4.76
C GLN A 46 -12.58 0.27 5.85
N GLY A 47 -11.40 0.09 6.46
CA GLY A 47 -10.87 0.96 7.53
C GLY A 47 -11.18 0.52 8.97
N GLY A 48 -10.99 1.40 9.94
CA GLY A 48 -11.18 1.09 11.38
C GLY A 48 -12.64 0.92 11.82
N THR A 49 -12.90 0.08 12.82
CA THR A 49 -14.16 0.12 13.59
C THR A 49 -14.13 1.26 14.61
N PHE A 50 -15.25 1.98 14.77
CA PHE A 50 -15.41 3.04 15.76
C PHE A 50 -15.73 2.39 17.12
N ALA A 51 -14.73 2.23 17.99
CA ALA A 51 -14.99 1.81 19.35
C ALA A 51 -15.48 3.02 20.18
N LEU A 52 -16.71 2.95 20.69
CA LEU A 52 -17.20 3.87 21.73
C LEU A 52 -16.60 3.46 23.09
N GLY A 53 -15.30 3.69 23.26
CA GLY A 53 -14.62 3.56 24.56
C GLY A 53 -14.91 4.74 25.48
N SER A 54 -14.87 4.50 26.80
CA SER A 54 -15.27 5.41 27.90
C SER A 54 -14.48 6.72 28.05
N GLU A 55 -13.56 7.01 27.13
CA GLU A 55 -12.96 8.32 26.97
C GLU A 55 -13.21 8.71 25.52
N GLY A 56 -14.13 9.65 25.30
CA GLY A 56 -14.44 10.14 23.97
C GLY A 56 -13.16 10.45 23.20
N TYR A 57 -13.18 10.27 21.88
CA TYR A 57 -12.08 10.45 20.93
C TYR A 57 -11.17 9.24 20.67
N VAL A 58 -11.67 8.15 20.08
CA VAL A 58 -10.79 7.17 19.40
C VAL A 58 -11.45 6.58 18.15
N ALA A 59 -11.33 7.27 17.02
CA ALA A 59 -11.67 6.72 15.70
C ALA A 59 -10.77 7.24 14.57
N ARG A 60 -9.58 7.73 14.91
CA ARG A 60 -8.71 8.45 13.96
C ARG A 60 -7.53 7.64 13.41
N GLU A 61 -7.30 6.42 13.89
CA GLU A 61 -5.98 5.79 13.76
C GLU A 61 -5.84 4.69 12.71
N ASN A 62 -6.88 4.36 11.93
CA ASN A 62 -6.80 3.24 10.98
C ASN A 62 -7.14 3.69 9.56
N GLY A 63 -6.11 4.05 8.78
CA GLY A 63 -6.25 4.24 7.34
C GLY A 63 -6.74 2.96 6.66
N SER A 64 -7.54 3.11 5.59
CA SER A 64 -8.01 1.99 4.76
C SER A 64 -7.31 1.89 3.43
N MET A 65 -6.78 3.00 2.90
CA MET A 65 -6.14 3.13 1.60
C MET A 65 -4.80 3.85 1.75
N THR A 66 -3.80 3.44 0.97
CA THR A 66 -2.45 3.99 1.00
C THR A 66 -1.83 4.14 -0.39
N TYR A 67 -1.07 5.22 -0.59
CA TYR A 67 -0.39 5.53 -1.83
C TYR A 67 0.81 6.49 -1.61
N PRO A 68 2.02 6.15 -2.09
CA PRO A 68 2.37 4.83 -2.64
C PRO A 68 2.39 3.77 -1.54
N TYR A 69 1.69 2.67 -1.79
CA TYR A 69 1.77 1.47 -0.99
C TYR A 69 3.11 0.81 -1.15
N ILE A 70 3.58 0.27 -0.05
CA ILE A 70 4.72 -0.60 -0.01
C ILE A 70 4.35 -1.83 0.80
N TYR A 71 4.46 -2.98 0.14
CA TYR A 71 4.29 -4.24 0.83
C TYR A 71 5.37 -4.38 1.90
N THR A 72 4.96 -4.58 3.15
CA THR A 72 5.85 -4.80 4.30
C THR A 72 5.62 -6.13 5.01
N GLY A 73 4.87 -7.06 4.42
CA GLY A 73 4.46 -8.33 5.02
C GLY A 73 2.96 -8.36 5.29
N SER A 74 2.30 -9.47 4.91
CA SER A 74 0.93 -9.80 5.32
C SER A 74 0.77 -9.63 6.84
N SER A 75 -0.03 -8.65 7.27
CA SER A 75 -0.48 -8.57 8.66
C SER A 75 -1.91 -9.08 8.73
N THR A 76 -2.06 -10.38 8.99
CA THR A 76 -3.33 -11.05 9.33
C THR A 76 -4.01 -10.50 10.61
N SER A 77 -3.60 -9.34 11.15
CA SER A 77 -4.04 -8.87 12.47
C SER A 77 -4.16 -7.35 12.65
N GLY A 78 -4.36 -6.57 11.59
CA GLY A 78 -4.67 -5.14 11.73
C GLY A 78 -4.95 -4.45 10.39
N SER A 79 -5.59 -3.27 10.44
CA SER A 79 -5.49 -2.26 9.37
C SER A 79 -4.02 -1.88 9.16
N PHE A 80 -3.69 -0.80 8.43
CA PHE A 80 -2.32 -0.24 8.39
C PHE A 80 -1.75 0.19 9.79
N ARG A 81 -2.28 -0.37 10.90
CA ARG A 81 -1.86 -0.27 12.30
C ARG A 81 -0.35 -0.34 12.45
N GLY A 82 0.20 0.78 12.91
CA GLY A 82 1.54 0.86 13.46
C GLY A 82 2.67 0.94 12.44
N ARG A 83 2.37 1.03 11.14
CA ARG A 83 3.39 1.18 10.10
C ARG A 83 3.10 2.45 9.31
N ASP A 84 3.74 3.53 9.74
CA ASP A 84 3.90 4.81 9.06
C ASP A 84 2.59 5.40 8.48
N GLN A 85 1.93 6.27 9.26
CA GLN A 85 0.81 7.14 8.84
C GLN A 85 1.14 8.06 7.64
N ASP A 86 2.36 7.96 7.12
CA ASP A 86 3.01 8.76 6.10
C ASP A 86 2.33 8.71 4.72
N TYR A 87 1.39 7.79 4.47
CA TYR A 87 0.78 7.61 3.14
C TYR A 87 -0.71 7.18 3.19
N ASP A 88 -1.35 7.28 4.37
CA ASP A 88 -2.77 6.99 4.51
C ASP A 88 -3.62 8.04 3.78
N ASN A 89 -4.43 7.60 2.82
CA ASN A 89 -5.23 8.47 1.97
C ASN A 89 -6.74 8.37 2.22
N SER A 90 -7.18 7.40 3.02
CA SER A 90 -8.61 7.19 3.32
C SER A 90 -8.83 6.77 4.76
N LYS A 91 -9.95 7.22 5.33
CA LYS A 91 -10.45 6.84 6.65
C LYS A 91 -11.49 5.72 6.57
N GLY A 92 -11.91 5.33 5.36
CA GLY A 92 -12.80 4.21 5.14
C GLY A 92 -13.69 4.37 3.93
N GLN A 93 -14.29 3.26 3.51
CA GLN A 93 -15.24 3.17 2.43
C GLN A 93 -16.42 2.28 2.83
N GLY A 94 -17.51 2.41 2.08
CA GLY A 94 -18.75 1.69 2.36
C GLY A 94 -19.64 1.48 1.14
N VAL A 95 -20.55 0.52 1.28
CA VAL A 95 -21.56 0.16 0.28
C VAL A 95 -22.94 0.25 0.93
N TRP A 96 -23.84 0.97 0.28
CA TRP A 96 -25.22 1.16 0.73
C TRP A 96 -26.18 0.62 -0.33
N ILE A 97 -27.12 -0.22 0.09
CA ILE A 97 -28.20 -0.71 -0.76
C ILE A 97 -29.50 -0.07 -0.28
N LEU A 98 -30.12 0.71 -1.15
CA LEU A 98 -31.44 1.29 -0.94
C LEU A 98 -32.42 0.54 -1.83
N ALA A 99 -33.43 -0.10 -1.24
CA ALA A 99 -34.43 -0.85 -2.00
C ALA A 99 -35.87 -0.46 -1.65
N ARG A 100 -36.76 -0.45 -2.64
CA ARG A 100 -38.20 -0.26 -2.47
C ARG A 100 -38.98 -1.43 -3.06
N ASP A 101 -39.84 -2.04 -2.25
CA ASP A 101 -40.65 -3.18 -2.68
C ASP A 101 -41.86 -2.76 -3.53
N VAL A 102 -42.58 -3.76 -4.06
CA VAL A 102 -43.81 -3.56 -4.84
C VAL A 102 -44.95 -2.82 -4.10
N ASN A 103 -44.90 -2.74 -2.77
CA ASN A 103 -45.88 -2.06 -1.94
C ASN A 103 -45.45 -0.63 -1.58
N GLY A 104 -44.25 -0.20 -1.99
CA GLY A 104 -43.68 1.10 -1.69
C GLY A 104 -42.95 1.16 -0.34
N ASN A 105 -42.70 0.03 0.32
CA ASN A 105 -41.91 0.00 1.56
C ASN A 105 -40.42 0.15 1.22
N SER A 106 -39.74 1.03 1.95
CA SER A 106 -38.31 1.30 1.81
C SER A 106 -37.49 0.41 2.75
N PHE A 107 -36.30 -0.01 2.30
CA PHE A 107 -35.36 -0.86 3.02
C PHE A 107 -33.93 -0.35 2.80
N VAL A 108 -33.07 -0.47 3.81
CA VAL A 108 -31.66 -0.08 3.72
C VAL A 108 -30.78 -1.14 4.34
N THR A 109 -29.69 -1.46 3.64
CA THR A 109 -28.54 -2.20 4.18
C THR A 109 -27.31 -1.35 3.92
N SER A 110 -26.51 -1.09 4.94
CA SER A 110 -25.30 -0.27 4.85
C SER A 110 -24.12 -0.99 5.47
N SER A 111 -23.01 -1.04 4.76
CA SER A 111 -21.70 -1.36 5.30
C SER A 111 -20.77 -0.16 5.14
N GLY A 112 -20.06 0.25 6.21
CA GLY A 112 -19.05 1.30 6.21
C GLY A 112 -19.54 2.72 5.83
N PRO A 113 -18.62 3.70 5.70
CA PRO A 113 -17.33 3.77 6.39
C PRO A 113 -17.46 4.17 7.86
N VAL A 114 -18.65 4.54 8.34
CA VAL A 114 -18.90 5.00 9.72
C VAL A 114 -19.42 3.87 10.60
N SER A 115 -20.43 3.15 10.13
CA SER A 115 -21.01 2.01 10.83
C SER A 115 -21.58 1.03 9.80
N ASN A 116 -21.92 -0.16 10.28
CA ASN A 116 -22.73 -1.11 9.52
C ASN A 116 -24.12 -1.15 10.15
N THR A 117 -25.15 -1.32 9.33
CA THR A 117 -26.48 -1.64 9.82
C THR A 117 -26.49 -3.00 10.51
N GLY A 118 -27.38 -3.17 11.48
CA GLY A 118 -27.45 -4.37 12.33
C GLY A 118 -27.79 -5.65 11.55
N ASP A 119 -28.34 -5.53 10.35
CA ASP A 119 -28.58 -6.64 9.42
C ASP A 119 -27.31 -7.21 8.77
N VAL A 120 -26.17 -6.51 8.77
CA VAL A 120 -24.95 -6.97 8.07
C VAL A 120 -24.32 -8.17 8.77
N VAL A 121 -24.25 -9.29 8.04
CA VAL A 121 -23.59 -10.53 8.48
C VAL A 121 -22.57 -10.97 7.45
N GLN A 122 -21.37 -11.30 7.92
CA GLN A 122 -20.29 -11.79 7.07
C GLN A 122 -20.58 -13.15 6.45
N VAL A 123 -20.05 -13.38 5.25
CA VAL A 123 -20.10 -14.64 4.52
C VAL A 123 -18.70 -14.95 4.03
N VAL A 124 -18.15 -16.08 4.43
CA VAL A 124 -16.83 -16.52 3.94
C VAL A 124 -16.96 -16.93 2.46
N PRO A 125 -16.23 -16.31 1.52
CA PRO A 125 -16.20 -16.76 0.14
C PRO A 125 -15.69 -18.21 0.05
N ASP A 126 -16.43 -19.07 -0.64
CA ASP A 126 -16.09 -20.49 -0.79
C ASP A 126 -15.77 -20.79 -2.25
N LEU A 127 -14.48 -20.98 -2.52
CA LEU A 127 -13.90 -21.27 -3.84
C LEU A 127 -13.92 -22.77 -4.20
N THR A 128 -14.56 -23.63 -3.39
CA THR A 128 -14.58 -25.08 -3.67
C THR A 128 -15.31 -25.37 -4.99
N PRO A 129 -14.65 -25.95 -6.02
CA PRO A 129 -15.30 -26.22 -7.30
C PRO A 129 -16.53 -27.13 -7.15
N GLY A 130 -17.64 -26.76 -7.79
CA GLY A 130 -18.87 -27.54 -7.76
C GLY A 130 -19.75 -27.38 -6.50
N SER A 131 -19.22 -26.87 -5.39
CA SER A 131 -19.95 -26.79 -4.10
C SER A 131 -19.81 -25.46 -3.35
N GLY A 132 -19.01 -24.53 -3.87
CA GLY A 132 -18.77 -23.22 -3.27
C GLY A 132 -19.99 -22.29 -3.29
N ASN A 133 -19.87 -21.13 -2.66
CA ASN A 133 -20.95 -20.14 -2.56
C ASN A 133 -20.80 -18.96 -3.55
N LEU A 134 -19.88 -19.06 -4.50
CA LEU A 134 -19.68 -18.10 -5.60
C LEU A 134 -20.28 -18.59 -6.94
N ARG A 135 -21.16 -19.59 -6.91
CA ARG A 135 -21.72 -20.21 -8.12
C ARG A 135 -22.51 -19.23 -9.00
N LEU A 136 -22.41 -19.44 -10.30
CA LEU A 136 -23.22 -18.76 -11.30
C LEU A 136 -24.68 -19.20 -11.18
N ARG A 137 -25.63 -18.40 -11.69
CA ARG A 137 -27.05 -18.77 -11.77
C ARG A 137 -27.30 -20.02 -12.62
N SER A 138 -26.43 -20.28 -13.61
CA SER A 138 -26.43 -21.53 -14.38
C SER A 138 -26.16 -22.77 -13.53
N GLY A 139 -25.64 -22.56 -12.30
CA GLY A 139 -25.15 -23.61 -11.45
C GLY A 139 -23.79 -24.12 -11.90
N GLU A 140 -22.98 -23.33 -12.61
CA GLU A 140 -21.57 -23.61 -12.96
C GLU A 140 -20.59 -22.83 -12.06
N ASP A 141 -19.30 -23.16 -12.11
CA ASP A 141 -18.26 -22.39 -11.42
C ASP A 141 -18.01 -21.08 -12.16
N PRO A 142 -17.88 -19.94 -11.44
CA PRO A 142 -17.41 -18.72 -12.08
C PRO A 142 -15.98 -18.91 -12.62
N PRO A 143 -15.55 -18.15 -13.65
CA PRO A 143 -14.26 -18.32 -14.30
C PRO A 143 -13.06 -18.43 -13.34
N ILE A 144 -13.02 -17.59 -12.30
CA ILE A 144 -11.94 -17.59 -11.30
C ILE A 144 -11.87 -18.90 -10.48
N VAL A 145 -13.02 -19.50 -10.16
CA VAL A 145 -13.08 -20.81 -9.47
C VAL A 145 -12.76 -21.94 -10.44
N ALA A 146 -13.25 -21.87 -11.67
CA ALA A 146 -12.98 -22.85 -12.71
C ALA A 146 -11.49 -22.91 -13.09
N ALA A 147 -10.80 -21.77 -13.06
CA ALA A 147 -9.37 -21.64 -13.32
C ALA A 147 -8.49 -22.34 -12.26
N ARG A 148 -9.01 -22.50 -11.02
CA ARG A 148 -8.28 -23.07 -9.88
C ARG A 148 -6.95 -22.37 -9.65
N LEU A 149 -6.99 -21.03 -9.67
CA LEU A 149 -5.86 -20.18 -9.30
C LEU A 149 -5.48 -20.40 -7.83
N GLY A 150 -4.26 -19.98 -7.48
CA GLY A 150 -3.81 -20.02 -6.09
C GLY A 150 -4.64 -19.06 -5.24
N PHE A 151 -4.83 -19.37 -3.97
CA PHE A 151 -5.46 -18.47 -3.04
C PHE A 151 -4.89 -18.62 -1.64
N ASP A 152 -4.96 -17.56 -0.86
CA ASP A 152 -4.46 -17.52 0.52
C ASP A 152 -5.51 -16.95 1.48
N THR A 153 -5.65 -17.62 2.61
CA THR A 153 -6.33 -17.20 3.83
C THR A 153 -5.54 -17.69 5.05
N GLN A 154 -5.85 -17.17 6.23
CA GLN A 154 -5.27 -17.50 7.52
C GLN A 154 -5.33 -19.00 7.84
N ASP A 155 -6.35 -19.69 7.32
CA ASP A 155 -6.68 -21.08 7.60
C ASP A 155 -6.55 -22.02 6.38
N ALA A 156 -6.40 -21.46 5.17
CA ALA A 156 -6.26 -22.22 3.93
C ALA A 156 -5.32 -21.50 2.96
N ASN A 157 -4.20 -22.14 2.62
CA ASN A 157 -3.28 -21.64 1.61
C ASN A 157 -3.13 -22.69 0.50
N VAL A 158 -3.44 -22.29 -0.72
CA VAL A 158 -3.33 -23.10 -1.93
C VAL A 158 -2.46 -22.38 -2.93
N TRP A 159 -1.23 -22.86 -3.08
CA TRP A 159 -0.35 -22.33 -4.11
C TRP A 159 -0.82 -22.73 -5.51
N PHE A 160 -0.39 -21.95 -6.50
CA PHE A 160 -0.57 -22.29 -7.91
C PHE A 160 -0.23 -23.77 -8.13
N ASN A 161 -1.19 -24.54 -8.68
CA ASN A 161 -1.22 -26.00 -8.67
C ASN A 161 0.09 -26.70 -9.13
N THR A 162 0.98 -26.00 -9.81
CA THR A 162 2.23 -26.49 -10.39
C THR A 162 3.51 -25.99 -9.73
N ASP A 163 3.48 -24.94 -8.93
CA ASP A 163 4.69 -24.15 -8.64
C ASP A 163 5.44 -24.61 -7.38
N ARG A 164 4.72 -25.12 -6.38
CA ARG A 164 5.33 -25.68 -5.13
C ARG A 164 5.01 -27.17 -4.89
N GLY A 165 4.32 -27.82 -5.82
CA GLY A 165 3.96 -29.24 -5.73
C GLY A 165 2.94 -29.55 -4.64
N GLY A 166 1.66 -29.62 -5.02
CA GLY A 166 0.68 -30.50 -4.40
C GLY A 166 -0.26 -29.91 -3.34
N ILE A 167 -1.45 -29.51 -3.79
CA ILE A 167 -2.71 -29.96 -3.20
C ILE A 167 -3.65 -30.27 -4.37
N THR A 168 -4.11 -31.51 -4.54
CA THR A 168 -4.99 -31.88 -5.67
C THR A 168 -6.45 -31.42 -5.48
N GLU A 169 -6.82 -31.06 -4.25
CA GLU A 169 -8.13 -30.57 -3.87
C GLU A 169 -7.97 -29.20 -3.20
N GLN A 170 -8.74 -28.21 -3.66
CA GLN A 170 -8.73 -26.89 -3.02
C GLN A 170 -9.47 -26.97 -1.68
N PRO A 171 -8.79 -26.82 -0.52
CA PRO A 171 -9.47 -26.72 0.77
C PRO A 171 -10.52 -25.62 0.78
N LYS A 172 -11.54 -25.79 1.60
CA LYS A 172 -12.56 -24.76 1.81
C LYS A 172 -12.04 -23.71 2.79
N PRO A 173 -12.08 -22.40 2.44
CA PRO A 173 -11.87 -21.33 3.41
C PRO A 173 -12.97 -21.37 4.49
N ILE A 174 -12.58 -21.30 5.77
CA ILE A 174 -13.49 -21.23 6.92
C ILE A 174 -13.22 -20.03 7.84
N SER A 175 -12.11 -19.30 7.66
CA SER A 175 -11.83 -18.07 8.40
C SER A 175 -12.77 -16.94 7.98
N GLU A 176 -13.01 -16.02 8.91
CA GLU A 176 -13.91 -14.88 8.71
C GLU A 176 -13.27 -13.74 7.88
N GLU A 177 -12.02 -13.90 7.41
CA GLU A 177 -11.35 -12.97 6.47
C GLU A 177 -11.80 -13.11 5.01
N PRO A 178 -11.60 -12.04 4.21
CA PRO A 178 -11.58 -12.14 2.76
C PRO A 178 -10.66 -13.24 2.22
N VAL A 179 -10.93 -13.66 0.99
CA VAL A 179 -10.06 -14.58 0.24
C VAL A 179 -9.25 -13.78 -0.78
N GLU A 180 -7.94 -13.95 -0.79
CA GLU A 180 -7.03 -13.41 -1.82
C GLU A 180 -6.71 -14.51 -2.81
N VAL A 181 -6.84 -14.21 -4.10
CA VAL A 181 -6.59 -15.12 -5.21
C VAL A 181 -5.47 -14.53 -6.05
N ASP A 182 -4.43 -15.33 -6.28
CA ASP A 182 -3.20 -14.91 -6.91
C ASP A 182 -3.07 -15.49 -8.32
N ASN A 183 -2.81 -14.62 -9.28
CA ASN A 183 -2.51 -14.94 -10.68
C ASN A 183 -1.09 -14.53 -11.08
N TYR A 184 -0.17 -14.54 -10.11
CA TYR A 184 1.27 -14.41 -10.33
C TYR A 184 1.98 -15.70 -9.92
N ARG A 185 3.26 -15.85 -10.31
CA ARG A 185 4.04 -17.06 -10.06
C ARG A 185 5.36 -16.73 -9.38
N GLU A 186 5.55 -17.28 -8.18
CA GLU A 186 6.74 -17.03 -7.35
C GLU A 186 7.98 -17.85 -7.77
N ASN A 187 7.83 -18.73 -8.76
CA ASN A 187 8.91 -19.56 -9.28
C ASN A 187 9.69 -18.89 -10.44
N GLY A 188 9.62 -17.56 -10.54
CA GLY A 188 10.32 -16.80 -11.58
C GLY A 188 9.74 -16.98 -12.99
N SER A 189 8.50 -17.43 -13.14
CA SER A 189 7.87 -17.57 -14.47
C SER A 189 6.81 -16.51 -14.71
N TYR A 190 6.60 -16.14 -15.98
CA TYR A 190 5.42 -15.37 -16.39
C TYR A 190 4.12 -16.12 -16.08
N THR A 191 3.03 -15.35 -15.96
CA THR A 191 1.66 -15.86 -15.95
C THR A 191 1.38 -16.70 -17.20
N LEU A 192 0.56 -17.74 -17.06
CA LEU A 192 0.28 -18.64 -18.16
C LEU A 192 -0.65 -17.96 -19.19
N PRO A 193 -0.44 -18.14 -20.51
CA PRO A 193 -1.22 -17.44 -21.55
C PRO A 193 -2.76 -17.62 -21.46
N ARG A 194 -3.24 -18.69 -20.83
CA ARG A 194 -4.68 -18.94 -20.65
C ARG A 194 -5.30 -18.19 -19.47
N PHE A 195 -4.47 -17.60 -18.61
CA PHE A 195 -4.86 -16.89 -17.39
C PHE A 195 -4.48 -15.40 -17.46
N ASP A 196 -3.89 -14.93 -18.56
CA ASP A 196 -3.51 -13.53 -18.76
C ASP A 196 -4.69 -12.55 -18.72
N HIS A 197 -5.91 -13.05 -18.97
CA HIS A 197 -7.13 -12.25 -18.87
C HIS A 197 -7.67 -12.09 -17.44
N PHE A 198 -7.01 -12.68 -16.44
CA PHE A 198 -7.38 -12.52 -15.04
C PHE A 198 -6.50 -11.44 -14.40
N PRO A 199 -7.06 -10.64 -13.48
CA PRO A 199 -6.25 -9.76 -12.64
C PRO A 199 -5.10 -10.51 -11.98
N GLU A 200 -3.98 -9.82 -11.78
CA GLU A 200 -2.81 -10.42 -11.14
C GLU A 200 -3.07 -10.80 -9.68
N GLU A 201 -3.88 -9.98 -8.98
CA GLU A 201 -4.37 -10.23 -7.63
C GLU A 201 -5.87 -9.95 -7.56
N THR A 202 -6.59 -10.77 -6.80
CA THR A 202 -8.02 -10.55 -6.52
C THR A 202 -8.34 -10.78 -5.05
N VAL A 203 -8.86 -9.76 -4.36
CA VAL A 203 -9.45 -9.92 -3.01
C VAL A 203 -10.96 -10.00 -3.10
N ILE A 204 -11.52 -11.12 -2.67
CA ILE A 204 -12.96 -11.38 -2.64
C ILE A 204 -13.49 -11.22 -1.23
N THR A 205 -14.52 -10.39 -1.06
CA THR A 205 -15.28 -10.29 0.18
C THR A 205 -16.76 -10.51 -0.06
N LYS A 206 -17.45 -11.11 0.91
CA LYS A 206 -18.88 -11.39 0.80
C LYS A 206 -19.62 -11.13 2.11
N TRP A 207 -20.78 -10.50 2.03
CA TRP A 207 -21.66 -10.25 3.18
C TRP A 207 -23.12 -10.29 2.76
N ARG A 208 -24.02 -10.39 3.73
CA ARG A 208 -25.47 -10.41 3.49
C ARG A 208 -26.23 -9.61 4.51
N SER A 209 -27.39 -9.11 4.08
CA SER A 209 -28.43 -8.58 4.96
C SER A 209 -29.25 -9.73 5.56
N ASN A 210 -29.26 -9.84 6.89
CA ASN A 210 -30.03 -10.83 7.63
C ASN A 210 -31.28 -10.22 8.25
N THR A 211 -32.41 -10.37 7.55
CA THR A 211 -33.71 -9.81 7.96
C THR A 211 -34.31 -10.43 9.22
N ASN A 212 -33.72 -11.51 9.75
CA ASN A 212 -34.11 -12.06 11.06
C ASN A 212 -33.49 -11.28 12.22
N ILE A 213 -32.39 -10.55 11.98
CA ILE A 213 -31.74 -9.68 12.97
C ILE A 213 -32.39 -8.30 12.92
N GLU A 214 -32.48 -7.72 11.72
CA GLU A 214 -33.08 -6.41 11.50
C GLU A 214 -34.06 -6.47 10.30
N PRO A 215 -35.39 -6.47 10.57
CA PRO A 215 -36.41 -6.70 9.54
C PRO A 215 -36.44 -5.69 8.38
N ASP A 216 -35.94 -4.48 8.64
CA ASP A 216 -35.89 -3.35 7.69
C ASP A 216 -34.66 -3.41 6.77
N GLY A 217 -33.82 -4.44 6.92
CA GLY A 217 -32.76 -4.80 5.98
C GLY A 217 -33.27 -5.33 4.64
N THR A 218 -32.44 -5.20 3.61
CA THR A 218 -32.78 -5.56 2.21
C THR A 218 -32.87 -7.08 1.96
N GLY A 219 -32.29 -7.91 2.81
CA GLY A 219 -32.20 -9.36 2.59
C GLY A 219 -31.32 -9.77 1.39
N MET A 220 -30.54 -8.83 0.83
CA MET A 220 -29.66 -9.07 -0.31
C MET A 220 -28.28 -9.56 0.15
N THR A 221 -27.59 -10.26 -0.76
CA THR A 221 -26.20 -10.68 -0.59
C THR A 221 -25.31 -9.83 -1.50
N ILE A 222 -24.19 -9.37 -0.98
CA ILE A 222 -23.23 -8.54 -1.70
C ILE A 222 -21.92 -9.29 -1.81
N THR A 223 -21.38 -9.35 -3.02
CA THR A 223 -20.03 -9.86 -3.30
C THR A 223 -19.21 -8.71 -3.87
N ARG A 224 -18.03 -8.48 -3.30
CA ARG A 224 -17.03 -7.53 -3.81
C ARG A 224 -15.80 -8.31 -4.26
N SER A 225 -15.30 -7.97 -5.44
CA SER A 225 -13.99 -8.41 -5.93
C SER A 225 -13.14 -7.18 -6.19
N ALA A 226 -11.96 -7.09 -5.56
CA ALA A 226 -11.01 -6.00 -5.79
C ALA A 226 -9.80 -6.53 -6.56
N TYR A 227 -9.34 -5.78 -7.56
CA TYR A 227 -8.32 -6.24 -8.52
C TYR A 227 -7.09 -5.35 -8.50
N GLY A 228 -5.90 -5.94 -8.43
CA GLY A 228 -4.62 -5.25 -8.42
C GLY A 228 -3.58 -5.87 -9.35
N TRP A 229 -2.63 -5.04 -9.80
CA TRP A 229 -1.42 -5.40 -10.54
C TRP A 229 -0.20 -4.67 -9.96
N SER A 230 0.95 -5.27 -10.17
CA SER A 230 2.29 -4.78 -9.81
C SER A 230 3.07 -4.23 -10.99
N HIS A 231 2.49 -4.29 -12.20
CA HIS A 231 3.10 -3.74 -13.40
C HIS A 231 3.31 -2.23 -13.23
N PRO A 232 4.53 -1.67 -13.38
CA PRO A 232 4.82 -0.26 -13.10
C PRO A 232 3.97 0.77 -13.87
N ASP A 233 3.50 0.43 -15.07
CA ASP A 233 2.54 1.27 -15.81
C ASP A 233 1.06 1.12 -15.39
N TYR A 234 0.70 0.15 -14.55
CA TYR A 234 -0.69 -0.20 -14.24
C TYR A 234 -0.91 -0.49 -12.73
N ASP A 235 -0.04 0.01 -11.85
CA ASP A 235 -0.09 -0.24 -10.40
C ASP A 235 -0.63 0.96 -9.56
N ASP A 236 -0.88 2.12 -10.18
CA ASP A 236 -1.40 3.34 -9.53
C ASP A 236 -2.93 3.37 -9.37
N PHE A 237 -3.60 2.26 -9.67
CA PHE A 237 -5.05 2.11 -9.54
C PHE A 237 -5.42 0.67 -9.20
N PHE A 238 -6.62 0.48 -8.66
CA PHE A 238 -7.24 -0.84 -8.47
C PHE A 238 -8.72 -0.78 -8.85
N PHE A 239 -9.29 -1.92 -9.26
CA PHE A 239 -10.74 -2.00 -9.53
C PHE A 239 -11.48 -2.55 -8.33
N VAL A 240 -12.76 -2.19 -8.26
CA VAL A 240 -13.74 -2.84 -7.41
C VAL A 240 -14.95 -3.22 -8.25
N GLU A 241 -15.25 -4.50 -8.29
CA GLU A 241 -16.52 -5.03 -8.77
C GLU A 241 -17.46 -5.28 -7.60
N LEU A 242 -18.70 -4.82 -7.72
CA LEU A 242 -19.74 -5.07 -6.73
C LEU A 242 -20.93 -5.74 -7.39
N VAL A 243 -21.28 -6.91 -6.86
CA VAL A 243 -22.47 -7.66 -7.25
C VAL A 243 -23.45 -7.68 -6.10
N ILE A 244 -24.69 -7.24 -6.35
CA ILE A 244 -25.83 -7.50 -5.47
C ILE A 244 -26.65 -8.66 -6.03
N GLU A 245 -27.00 -9.60 -5.16
CA GLU A 245 -27.95 -10.67 -5.45
C GLU A 245 -29.15 -10.53 -4.52
N ASN A 246 -30.35 -10.51 -5.09
CA ASN A 246 -31.57 -10.53 -4.29
C ASN A 246 -31.82 -11.95 -3.73
N THR A 247 -31.19 -12.25 -2.61
CA THR A 247 -31.37 -13.50 -1.86
C THR A 247 -32.61 -13.52 -0.96
N SER A 248 -33.40 -12.45 -0.97
CA SER A 248 -34.65 -12.37 -0.21
C SER A 248 -35.80 -13.06 -0.95
N ASN A 249 -36.96 -13.16 -0.30
CA ASN A 249 -38.20 -13.58 -0.95
C ASN A 249 -39.03 -12.39 -1.51
N ARG A 250 -38.51 -11.17 -1.44
CA ARG A 250 -39.19 -9.94 -1.86
C ARG A 250 -38.84 -9.60 -3.31
N SER A 251 -39.78 -8.98 -4.01
CA SER A 251 -39.52 -8.35 -5.30
C SER A 251 -39.36 -6.84 -5.09
N TYR A 252 -38.27 -6.28 -5.61
CA TYR A 252 -37.94 -4.87 -5.50
C TYR A 252 -38.15 -4.18 -6.84
N GLU A 253 -38.92 -3.08 -6.83
CA GLU A 253 -39.19 -2.27 -8.03
C GLU A 253 -38.11 -1.21 -8.26
N GLU A 254 -37.44 -0.76 -7.18
CA GLU A 254 -36.34 0.19 -7.24
C GLU A 254 -35.23 -0.28 -6.31
N VAL A 255 -34.04 -0.52 -6.84
CA VAL A 255 -32.83 -0.83 -6.07
C VAL A 255 -31.72 0.08 -6.53
N TYR A 256 -31.11 0.81 -5.61
CA TYR A 256 -29.92 1.60 -5.83
C TYR A 256 -28.75 1.05 -5.02
N MET A 257 -27.56 1.09 -5.62
CA MET A 257 -26.31 0.78 -4.97
C MET A 257 -25.48 2.05 -4.85
N GLY A 258 -25.17 2.45 -3.63
CA GLY A 258 -24.26 3.53 -3.30
C GLY A 258 -22.89 3.02 -2.93
N TYR A 259 -21.85 3.68 -3.42
CA TYR A 259 -20.50 3.53 -2.91
C TYR A 259 -20.07 4.84 -2.25
N LEU A 260 -19.61 4.75 -1.00
CA LEU A 260 -19.28 5.88 -0.15
C LEU A 260 -17.78 5.87 0.16
N ASN A 261 -17.16 7.04 0.12
CA ASN A 261 -15.73 7.22 0.35
C ASN A 261 -15.48 8.36 1.34
N TYR A 262 -14.58 8.11 2.28
CA TYR A 262 -14.09 9.12 3.21
C TYR A 262 -12.58 9.29 3.04
N PHE A 263 -12.19 10.04 2.02
CA PHE A 263 -10.79 10.37 1.75
C PHE A 263 -10.23 11.36 2.78
N SER A 264 -8.92 11.31 2.95
CA SER A 264 -8.15 12.13 3.90
C SER A 264 -6.72 12.30 3.36
N VAL A 265 -6.59 12.90 2.18
CA VAL A 265 -5.36 12.91 1.38
C VAL A 265 -4.20 13.68 2.02
N ASN A 266 -4.46 14.72 2.82
CA ASN A 266 -3.42 15.49 3.50
C ASN A 266 -3.01 14.96 4.89
N LYS A 267 -3.66 13.89 5.37
CA LYS A 267 -3.38 13.28 6.69
C LYS A 267 -1.88 13.02 6.91
N PRO A 268 -1.11 12.51 5.94
CA PRO A 268 0.32 12.32 6.10
C PRO A 268 1.08 13.57 6.54
N GLY A 269 0.86 14.71 5.89
CA GLY A 269 1.52 15.98 6.22
C GLY A 269 1.12 16.52 7.58
N HIS A 270 -0.18 16.42 7.90
CA HIS A 270 -0.70 16.87 9.19
C HIS A 270 -0.16 16.08 10.38
N SER A 271 0.17 14.79 10.25
CA SER A 271 0.72 14.03 11.36
C SER A 271 2.08 14.54 11.87
N PHE A 272 2.78 15.39 11.10
CA PHE A 272 4.17 15.78 11.38
C PHE A 272 4.44 17.28 11.60
N ARG A 273 3.41 18.14 11.78
CA ARG A 273 3.60 19.60 11.99
C ARG A 273 3.50 20.04 13.48
N LYS A 274 4.28 21.03 13.93
CA LYS A 274 4.26 21.61 15.30
C LYS A 274 2.90 22.23 15.54
N TRP A 275 2.36 21.98 16.73
CA TRP A 275 0.98 22.30 17.10
C TRP A 275 -0.06 21.38 16.44
N ASN A 276 0.27 20.07 16.36
CA ASN A 276 -0.64 18.95 16.09
C ASN A 276 -1.79 18.89 17.10
N GLY A 277 -2.73 19.80 16.97
CA GLY A 277 -4.01 19.66 17.62
C GLY A 277 -4.75 18.47 17.03
N TYR A 278 -4.58 17.30 17.65
CA TYR A 278 -5.60 16.25 17.68
C TYR A 278 -6.96 16.83 18.15
N TRP A 279 -6.93 18.01 18.79
CA TRP A 279 -8.06 18.75 19.35
C TRP A 279 -8.52 19.93 18.48
N PHE A 280 -9.82 20.00 18.20
CA PHE A 280 -10.48 21.03 17.39
C PHE A 280 -10.32 22.48 17.88
N SER A 281 -9.81 22.67 19.10
CA SER A 281 -9.72 23.96 19.77
C SER A 281 -8.36 24.66 19.65
N GLU A 282 -7.38 24.06 18.97
CA GLU A 282 -6.02 24.62 18.95
C GLU A 282 -5.83 25.75 17.90
N PRO A 283 -5.33 26.92 18.33
CA PRO A 283 -5.04 28.04 17.45
C PRO A 283 -3.74 27.77 16.68
N GLY A 284 -3.84 27.34 15.42
CA GLY A 284 -2.68 26.98 14.61
C GLY A 284 -2.95 26.10 13.38
N ARG A 285 -4.12 25.44 13.30
CA ARG A 285 -4.62 24.73 12.11
C ARG A 285 -4.88 25.68 10.94
N ARG A 286 -3.82 26.22 10.33
CA ARG A 286 -3.87 27.15 9.19
C ARG A 286 -3.93 26.45 7.82
N LEU A 287 -4.07 25.12 7.79
CA LEU A 287 -3.56 24.26 6.70
C LEU A 287 -4.56 23.16 6.28
N GLU A 288 -5.83 23.22 6.70
CA GLU A 288 -6.84 22.22 6.28
C GLU A 288 -7.58 22.76 5.04
N ASP A 289 -7.26 22.26 3.86
CA ASP A 289 -7.68 22.82 2.57
C ASP A 289 -7.96 21.75 1.50
N ASP A 290 -8.02 20.49 1.92
CA ASP A 290 -8.44 19.35 1.10
C ASP A 290 -9.69 19.67 0.28
N ARG A 291 -9.60 19.40 -1.03
CA ARG A 291 -10.65 19.76 -1.99
C ARG A 291 -11.27 18.55 -2.62
N TYR A 292 -12.53 18.29 -2.30
CA TYR A 292 -13.36 17.37 -3.06
C TYR A 292 -13.90 18.02 -4.33
N GLN A 293 -13.91 17.26 -5.42
CA GLN A 293 -14.55 17.62 -6.67
C GLN A 293 -15.29 16.41 -7.25
N PHE A 294 -16.49 16.65 -7.77
CA PHE A 294 -17.19 15.75 -8.68
C PHE A 294 -17.27 16.40 -10.06
N THR A 295 -16.84 15.68 -11.10
CA THR A 295 -16.70 16.25 -12.45
C THR A 295 -18.03 16.57 -13.13
N GLU A 296 -19.15 15.99 -12.67
CA GLU A 296 -20.49 16.30 -13.22
C GLU A 296 -21.24 17.37 -12.42
N ALA A 297 -20.71 17.84 -11.30
CA ALA A 297 -21.33 18.92 -10.54
C ALA A 297 -21.58 20.16 -11.43
N ALA A 298 -22.68 20.88 -11.19
CA ALA A 298 -23.05 22.00 -12.07
C ALA A 298 -21.98 23.11 -12.03
N ASN A 299 -21.33 23.30 -10.88
CA ASN A 299 -20.25 24.26 -10.67
C ASN A 299 -18.83 23.73 -10.98
N TYR A 300 -18.65 22.52 -11.55
CA TYR A 300 -17.33 22.02 -11.92
C TYR A 300 -16.72 22.78 -13.12
N GLY A 301 -15.72 23.62 -12.88
CA GLY A 301 -15.05 24.41 -13.92
C GLY A 301 -13.86 23.72 -14.62
N GLY A 302 -13.46 22.53 -14.17
CA GLY A 302 -12.27 21.84 -14.65
C GLY A 302 -12.43 21.20 -16.03
N LYS A 303 -11.30 20.82 -16.64
CA LYS A 303 -11.26 20.23 -17.99
C LYS A 303 -11.79 18.79 -18.07
N TYR A 304 -11.96 18.11 -16.94
CA TYR A 304 -12.40 16.71 -16.88
C TYR A 304 -13.91 16.51 -16.76
N ARG A 305 -14.71 17.53 -17.11
CA ARG A 305 -16.17 17.43 -17.15
C ARG A 305 -16.58 16.28 -18.10
N GLY A 306 -17.55 15.47 -17.67
CA GLY A 306 -17.99 14.28 -18.41
C GLY A 306 -17.28 12.99 -17.99
N LYS A 307 -16.22 13.05 -17.17
CA LYS A 307 -15.48 11.85 -16.74
C LYS A 307 -16.17 11.07 -15.62
N LYS A 308 -17.20 11.65 -14.96
CA LYS A 308 -17.96 11.06 -13.86
C LYS A 308 -17.09 10.64 -12.65
N VAL A 309 -16.05 11.40 -12.36
CA VAL A 309 -15.06 11.09 -11.30
C VAL A 309 -15.30 11.95 -10.07
N SER A 310 -15.21 11.32 -8.91
CA SER A 310 -15.14 11.94 -7.58
C SER A 310 -13.70 11.88 -7.09
N TYR A 311 -13.07 13.01 -6.79
CA TYR A 311 -11.66 13.04 -6.37
C TYR A 311 -11.38 14.08 -5.29
N GLN A 312 -10.31 13.87 -4.54
CA GLN A 312 -9.80 14.74 -3.48
C GLN A 312 -8.29 14.96 -3.64
N PHE A 313 -7.83 16.15 -3.28
CA PHE A 313 -6.43 16.54 -3.30
C PHE A 313 -6.14 17.59 -2.23
N ASP A 314 -4.87 17.68 -1.83
CA ASP A 314 -4.35 18.67 -0.89
C ASP A 314 -4.33 20.06 -1.55
N GLY A 315 -4.94 21.05 -0.90
CA GLY A 315 -5.17 22.37 -1.49
C GLY A 315 -4.04 23.36 -1.22
N ASP A 316 -4.34 24.64 -1.49
CA ASP A 316 -3.69 25.74 -0.76
C ASP A 316 -4.76 26.39 0.13
N ALA A 317 -4.40 26.70 1.37
CA ALA A 317 -5.32 27.30 2.33
C ALA A 317 -5.63 28.74 1.91
N PRO A 318 -6.90 29.12 1.68
CA PRO A 318 -7.26 30.43 1.14
C PRO A 318 -6.90 31.62 2.04
N THR A 319 -6.51 31.35 3.30
CA THR A 319 -6.11 32.35 4.30
C THR A 319 -4.60 32.38 4.56
N SER A 320 -3.82 31.54 3.88
CA SER A 320 -2.37 31.49 3.94
C SER A 320 -1.75 32.19 2.73
N SER A 321 -0.64 32.89 2.93
CA SER A 321 0.20 33.39 1.83
C SER A 321 1.28 32.38 1.41
N ASN A 322 1.41 31.28 2.14
CA ASN A 322 2.34 30.20 1.85
C ASN A 322 1.61 29.16 1.00
N ASN A 323 2.27 28.68 -0.05
CA ASN A 323 1.84 27.47 -0.76
C ASN A 323 2.15 26.28 0.15
N ASP A 324 1.12 25.57 0.59
CA ASP A 324 1.18 24.39 1.44
C ASP A 324 0.74 23.11 0.74
N MET A 325 0.33 23.21 -0.52
CA MET A 325 0.03 22.06 -1.37
C MET A 325 1.17 21.04 -1.43
N GLY A 326 0.81 19.77 -1.26
CA GLY A 326 1.71 18.65 -1.11
C GLY A 326 2.30 18.55 0.29
N GLU A 327 1.87 19.38 1.24
CA GLU A 327 2.36 19.46 2.61
C GLU A 327 3.91 19.44 2.68
N PRO A 328 4.63 20.47 2.18
CA PRO A 328 6.08 20.52 2.27
C PRO A 328 6.55 20.53 3.74
N ARG A 329 7.66 19.83 3.99
CA ARG A 329 8.32 19.82 5.30
C ARG A 329 9.00 21.16 5.58
N PHE A 330 8.62 21.78 6.70
CA PHE A 330 9.33 22.92 7.28
C PHE A 330 9.97 22.52 8.60
N GLY A 331 11.30 22.43 8.66
CA GLY A 331 12.03 21.90 9.82
C GLY A 331 11.79 22.70 11.12
N ALA A 332 11.55 24.01 11.00
CA ALA A 332 11.17 24.86 12.12
C ALA A 332 9.80 24.46 12.73
N GLU A 333 8.94 23.85 11.92
CA GLU A 333 7.54 23.54 12.21
C GLU A 333 7.27 22.03 12.21
N ALA A 334 8.26 21.14 12.29
CA ALA A 334 8.03 19.68 12.34
C ALA A 334 7.94 19.12 13.79
N ILE A 335 6.96 18.24 14.11
CA ILE A 335 6.92 17.50 15.39
C ILE A 335 7.74 16.24 15.28
N GLY A 336 8.69 16.09 16.20
CA GLY A 336 9.62 14.98 16.19
C GLY A 336 10.65 15.15 15.10
N VAL A 337 11.82 14.55 15.33
CA VAL A 337 12.80 14.37 14.26
C VAL A 337 12.32 13.13 13.49
N ILE A 338 11.52 13.29 12.43
CA ILE A 338 11.59 12.27 11.38
C ILE A 338 12.95 12.48 10.75
N GLY A 339 13.88 11.67 11.22
CA GLY A 339 15.27 11.71 10.79
C GLY A 339 15.50 11.35 9.33
N TYR A 340 14.43 11.08 8.60
CA TYR A 340 14.41 10.53 7.26
C TYR A 340 13.61 11.38 6.24
N ARG A 341 13.37 12.68 6.51
CA ARG A 341 12.71 13.59 5.54
C ARG A 341 13.42 14.93 5.47
N ALA A 342 13.73 15.39 4.27
CA ALA A 342 14.51 16.59 4.02
C ALA A 342 13.67 17.88 3.99
N GLU A 343 14.32 19.04 4.14
CA GLU A 343 13.63 20.34 4.08
C GLU A 343 12.94 20.51 2.71
N GLN A 344 11.68 20.97 2.73
CA GLN A 344 10.77 21.11 1.58
C GLN A 344 10.29 19.81 0.92
N GLU A 345 10.72 18.64 1.40
CA GLU A 345 10.17 17.39 0.89
C GLU A 345 8.66 17.31 1.17
N LEU A 346 7.90 16.89 0.16
CA LEU A 346 6.43 16.86 0.17
C LEU A 346 5.91 15.63 0.90
N TYR A 347 4.94 15.80 1.82
CA TYR A 347 4.29 14.70 2.53
C TYR A 347 3.07 14.13 1.82
N SER A 348 2.28 14.98 1.15
CA SER A 348 0.98 14.61 0.60
C SER A 348 0.77 15.10 -0.86
N PRO A 349 1.72 14.90 -1.80
CA PRO A 349 1.64 15.47 -3.15
C PRO A 349 0.60 14.82 -4.08
N GLN A 350 -0.22 13.88 -3.59
CA GLN A 350 -1.11 13.04 -4.39
C GLN A 350 -2.54 13.57 -4.54
N TYR A 351 -3.13 13.20 -5.67
CA TYR A 351 -4.56 13.27 -5.97
C TYR A 351 -5.13 11.86 -5.86
N ILE A 352 -6.27 11.69 -5.20
CA ILE A 352 -6.94 10.38 -5.09
C ILE A 352 -8.36 10.52 -5.58
N GLY A 353 -8.79 9.61 -6.47
CA GLY A 353 -10.12 9.67 -7.05
C GLY A 353 -10.67 8.32 -7.43
N TRP A 354 -11.96 8.31 -7.76
CA TRP A 354 -12.66 7.12 -8.22
C TRP A 354 -13.82 7.46 -9.14
N GLY A 355 -14.24 6.48 -9.93
CA GLY A 355 -15.41 6.62 -10.80
C GLY A 355 -15.82 5.30 -11.45
N PRO A 356 -16.94 5.31 -12.20
CA PRO A 356 -17.42 4.12 -12.89
C PRO A 356 -16.50 3.76 -14.05
N VAL A 357 -16.42 2.45 -14.28
CA VAL A 357 -15.79 1.80 -15.44
C VAL A 357 -16.87 1.18 -16.30
N ASP A 358 -17.78 0.40 -15.70
CA ASP A 358 -18.87 -0.26 -16.40
C ASP A 358 -20.05 -0.55 -15.46
N VAL A 359 -21.27 -0.28 -15.91
CA VAL A 359 -22.53 -0.55 -15.21
C VAL A 359 -23.58 -1.20 -16.12
N THR A 360 -23.18 -1.61 -17.34
CA THR A 360 -24.08 -2.06 -18.39
C THR A 360 -23.78 -3.51 -18.80
N PRO A 361 -24.60 -4.50 -18.41
CA PRO A 361 -24.36 -5.89 -18.79
C PRO A 361 -24.54 -6.14 -20.30
N PRO A 362 -23.89 -7.18 -20.88
CA PRO A 362 -22.97 -8.12 -20.22
C PRO A 362 -21.63 -7.46 -19.86
N PHE A 363 -20.91 -8.00 -18.87
CA PHE A 363 -19.64 -7.45 -18.37
C PHE A 363 -18.44 -8.24 -18.93
N ILE A 364 -17.27 -7.60 -18.96
CA ILE A 364 -16.01 -8.24 -19.37
C ILE A 364 -15.68 -9.42 -18.45
N ASN A 365 -15.27 -10.54 -19.05
CA ASN A 365 -14.84 -11.76 -18.36
C ASN A 365 -15.84 -12.37 -17.36
N ASP A 366 -17.10 -11.96 -17.41
CA ASP A 366 -18.15 -12.41 -16.48
C ASP A 366 -19.37 -12.93 -17.25
N PRO A 367 -19.59 -14.26 -17.28
CA PRO A 367 -20.69 -14.89 -18.02
C PRO A 367 -22.02 -14.88 -17.24
N GLU A 368 -22.08 -14.30 -16.04
CA GLU A 368 -23.31 -14.27 -15.24
C GLU A 368 -24.40 -13.39 -15.89
N SER A 369 -25.66 -13.75 -15.63
CA SER A 369 -26.82 -12.99 -16.10
C SER A 369 -27.19 -11.89 -15.10
N TYR A 370 -26.96 -10.64 -15.49
CA TYR A 370 -27.33 -9.45 -14.71
C TYR A 370 -28.56 -8.74 -15.28
N VAL A 371 -29.34 -8.12 -14.40
CA VAL A 371 -30.44 -7.24 -14.78
C VAL A 371 -29.86 -5.88 -15.19
N PRO A 372 -30.20 -5.35 -16.38
CA PRO A 372 -29.79 -4.00 -16.76
C PRO A 372 -30.51 -2.94 -15.90
N ILE A 373 -29.89 -1.78 -15.74
CA ILE A 373 -30.54 -0.63 -15.09
C ILE A 373 -31.84 -0.28 -15.82
N THR A 374 -32.86 0.11 -15.06
CA THR A 374 -34.20 0.41 -15.60
C THR A 374 -34.12 1.46 -16.71
N GLY A 375 -34.64 1.11 -17.88
CA GLY A 375 -34.62 1.98 -19.06
C GLY A 375 -33.37 1.87 -19.92
N MET A 376 -32.40 1.03 -19.56
CA MET A 376 -31.20 0.76 -20.35
C MET A 376 -31.30 -0.56 -21.12
N ALA A 377 -30.60 -0.61 -22.24
CA ALA A 377 -30.47 -1.82 -23.06
C ALA A 377 -29.21 -2.60 -22.67
N MET A 378 -29.31 -3.93 -22.74
CA MET A 378 -28.13 -4.82 -22.68
C MET A 378 -27.15 -4.47 -23.80
N GLY A 379 -25.84 -4.45 -23.51
CA GLY A 379 -24.78 -4.14 -24.47
C GLY A 379 -24.79 -2.70 -24.96
N GLY A 380 -25.32 -1.76 -24.15
CA GLY A 380 -25.20 -0.33 -24.38
C GLY A 380 -23.81 0.22 -24.05
N GLU A 381 -23.70 1.53 -23.85
CA GLU A 381 -22.46 2.16 -23.37
C GLU A 381 -22.11 1.65 -21.96
N ASP A 382 -20.84 1.32 -21.70
CA ASP A 382 -20.37 0.85 -20.39
C ASP A 382 -20.71 1.85 -19.27
N ILE A 383 -20.62 3.16 -19.56
CA ILE A 383 -20.98 4.25 -18.63
C ILE A 383 -22.04 5.17 -19.25
N PRO A 384 -23.33 4.80 -19.16
CA PRO A 384 -24.41 5.59 -19.75
C PRO A 384 -24.48 6.99 -19.14
N ILE A 385 -24.96 7.96 -19.93
CA ILE A 385 -25.06 9.36 -19.48
C ILE A 385 -25.85 9.53 -18.16
N SER A 386 -26.85 8.68 -17.92
CA SER A 386 -27.69 8.71 -16.72
C SER A 386 -27.08 8.06 -15.48
N GLN A 387 -25.84 7.54 -15.57
CA GLN A 387 -25.13 6.94 -14.43
C GLN A 387 -23.84 7.73 -14.13
N PRO A 388 -23.45 7.93 -12.86
CA PRO A 388 -24.25 7.60 -11.67
C PRO A 388 -25.57 8.38 -11.66
N ALA A 389 -26.62 7.76 -11.12
CA ALA A 389 -27.95 8.37 -11.04
C ALA A 389 -27.96 9.55 -10.07
N TYR A 390 -27.20 9.44 -8.98
CA TYR A 390 -27.03 10.49 -7.98
C TYR A 390 -25.58 10.57 -7.50
N ALA A 391 -25.15 11.74 -7.05
CA ALA A 391 -23.85 11.94 -6.43
C ALA A 391 -23.96 13.02 -5.35
N HIS A 392 -23.54 12.65 -4.14
CA HIS A 392 -23.71 13.46 -2.94
C HIS A 392 -22.41 13.57 -2.18
N TRP A 393 -22.27 14.66 -1.44
CA TRP A 393 -21.27 14.79 -0.40
C TRP A 393 -21.95 15.19 0.90
N TRP A 394 -21.37 14.76 2.01
CA TRP A 394 -21.93 14.99 3.32
C TRP A 394 -20.87 15.53 4.26
N LYS A 395 -21.22 16.64 4.87
CA LYS A 395 -20.47 17.20 5.98
C LYS A 395 -20.60 16.31 7.22
N ARG A 396 -19.60 16.39 8.05
CA ARG A 396 -19.66 15.84 9.40
C ARG A 396 -20.66 16.62 10.26
N ARG A 397 -21.40 15.91 11.13
CA ARG A 397 -22.45 16.47 12.00
C ARG A 397 -21.93 17.12 13.28
N SER A 398 -20.78 16.67 13.79
CA SER A 398 -20.27 17.08 15.10
C SER A 398 -18.75 17.14 15.11
N ARG A 399 -18.17 18.07 15.87
CA ARG A 399 -16.72 18.09 16.13
C ARG A 399 -16.26 16.92 17.00
N THR A 400 -17.12 16.40 17.88
CA THR A 400 -16.69 15.38 18.87
C THR A 400 -16.96 13.96 18.42
N ASN A 401 -18.04 13.72 17.67
CA ASN A 401 -18.39 12.41 17.13
C ASN A 401 -18.25 12.42 15.60
N ILE A 402 -17.64 11.38 15.01
CA ILE A 402 -17.55 11.25 13.55
C ILE A 402 -18.85 10.62 13.07
N GLU A 403 -19.87 11.47 12.89
CA GLU A 403 -21.17 11.09 12.34
C GLU A 403 -21.39 11.91 11.07
N PHE A 404 -21.67 11.26 9.95
CA PHE A 404 -22.06 11.90 8.69
C PHE A 404 -23.57 11.79 8.50
N GLU A 405 -24.17 12.69 7.73
CA GLU A 405 -25.50 12.41 7.18
C GLU A 405 -25.36 11.52 5.95
N PRO A 406 -26.29 10.60 5.65
CA PRO A 406 -27.30 10.00 6.54
C PRO A 406 -26.70 9.04 7.58
N HIS A 407 -27.41 8.82 8.70
CA HIS A 407 -26.98 7.93 9.79
C HIS A 407 -28.14 7.13 10.38
N GLU A 408 -28.01 5.81 10.47
CA GLU A 408 -29.06 4.88 10.91
C GLU A 408 -29.62 5.15 12.32
N SER A 409 -28.78 5.64 13.24
CA SER A 409 -29.21 5.90 14.62
C SER A 409 -30.03 7.19 14.77
N VAL A 410 -30.13 7.98 13.70
CA VAL A 410 -30.78 9.31 13.73
C VAL A 410 -31.86 9.42 12.67
N ASP A 411 -31.60 8.92 11.46
CA ASP A 411 -32.52 9.00 10.33
C ASP A 411 -33.34 7.70 10.22
N THR A 412 -34.64 7.82 10.03
CA THR A 412 -35.48 6.68 9.62
C THR A 412 -35.08 6.20 8.23
N ILE A 413 -35.42 4.95 7.90
CA ILE A 413 -35.19 4.35 6.57
C ILE A 413 -35.69 5.26 5.42
N GLU A 414 -36.87 5.84 5.57
CA GLU A 414 -37.46 6.73 4.56
C GLU A 414 -36.76 8.11 4.51
N GLU A 415 -36.23 8.61 5.62
CA GLU A 415 -35.41 9.83 5.64
C GLU A 415 -34.05 9.59 4.96
N MET A 416 -33.41 8.45 5.21
CA MET A 416 -32.19 8.05 4.53
C MET A 416 -32.42 7.95 3.01
N TRP A 417 -33.52 7.31 2.59
CA TRP A 417 -33.91 7.24 1.19
C TRP A 417 -33.99 8.62 0.53
N LYS A 418 -34.70 9.56 1.16
CA LYS A 418 -34.90 10.92 0.64
C LYS A 418 -33.62 11.75 0.56
N LYS A 419 -32.59 11.42 1.35
CA LYS A 419 -31.29 12.11 1.31
C LYS A 419 -30.45 11.69 0.10
N PHE A 420 -30.56 10.45 -0.34
CA PHE A 420 -29.83 9.91 -1.50
C PHE A 420 -30.57 10.06 -2.83
N ILE A 421 -31.90 10.00 -2.79
CA ILE A 421 -32.72 10.01 -4.00
C ILE A 421 -33.38 11.37 -4.10
N THR A 422 -32.75 12.29 -4.85
CA THR A 422 -33.15 13.69 -5.01
C THR A 422 -33.60 14.02 -6.44
N PRO A 423 -34.81 13.60 -6.86
CA PRO A 423 -35.32 13.88 -8.21
C PRO A 423 -35.23 15.37 -8.56
N GLY A 424 -34.68 15.67 -9.75
CA GLY A 424 -34.50 17.03 -10.24
C GLY A 424 -33.21 17.74 -9.79
N LYS A 425 -32.49 17.19 -8.81
CA LYS A 425 -31.14 17.62 -8.42
C LYS A 425 -30.26 16.39 -8.19
N PRO A 426 -29.87 15.67 -9.26
CA PRO A 426 -29.18 14.39 -9.14
C PRO A 426 -27.78 14.52 -8.53
N TYR A 427 -27.11 15.64 -8.78
CA TYR A 427 -25.76 15.90 -8.29
C TYR A 427 -25.76 17.13 -7.40
N ASP A 428 -25.09 17.03 -6.26
CA ASP A 428 -24.77 18.22 -5.48
C ASP A 428 -23.70 19.07 -6.16
N ASP A 429 -23.76 20.38 -5.91
CA ASP A 429 -22.66 21.27 -6.26
C ASP A 429 -21.43 20.91 -5.41
N ASN A 430 -20.25 21.05 -6.01
CA ASN A 430 -19.00 20.90 -5.28
C ASN A 430 -18.96 21.92 -4.12
N PRO A 431 -18.54 21.50 -2.91
CA PRO A 431 -18.83 22.21 -1.67
C PRO A 431 -18.37 23.67 -1.67
N ILE A 432 -17.17 23.98 -2.19
CA ILE A 432 -16.59 25.33 -2.15
C ILE A 432 -15.66 25.58 -3.35
N GLU A 433 -15.87 26.69 -4.06
CA GLU A 433 -14.93 27.22 -5.07
C GLU A 433 -13.79 27.95 -4.33
N GLY A 434 -12.60 27.33 -4.23
CA GLY A 434 -11.42 27.92 -3.58
C GLY A 434 -11.07 27.38 -2.18
N GLY A 435 -11.81 26.41 -1.65
CA GLY A 435 -11.53 25.74 -0.37
C GLY A 435 -12.20 26.41 0.85
N PRO A 436 -12.36 25.67 1.97
CA PRO A 436 -13.09 26.14 3.16
C PRO A 436 -12.36 27.24 3.94
N ASN A 437 -13.11 28.25 4.41
CA ASN A 437 -12.59 29.25 5.34
C ASN A 437 -12.39 28.67 6.76
N PRO A 438 -11.66 29.35 7.65
CA PRO A 438 -11.43 28.88 9.01
C PRO A 438 -12.70 28.60 9.85
N ASP A 439 -13.84 29.20 9.51
CA ASP A 439 -15.12 28.97 10.17
C ASP A 439 -15.91 27.78 9.56
N GLU A 440 -15.44 27.25 8.43
CA GLU A 440 -16.06 26.18 7.63
C GLU A 440 -15.32 24.85 7.74
N ARG A 441 -14.47 24.69 8.77
CA ARG A 441 -13.61 23.52 8.99
C ARG A 441 -14.34 22.17 8.99
N GLU A 442 -15.61 22.16 9.37
CA GLU A 442 -16.44 20.94 9.35
C GLU A 442 -16.81 20.47 7.92
N LEU A 443 -16.57 21.31 6.90
CA LEU A 443 -16.71 20.98 5.48
C LEU A 443 -15.44 20.32 4.89
N GLN A 444 -14.37 20.17 5.66
CA GLN A 444 -13.09 19.58 5.20
C GLN A 444 -13.08 18.05 5.32
N GLU A 445 -13.80 17.49 6.30
CA GLU A 445 -14.05 16.05 6.38
C GLU A 445 -15.31 15.75 5.58
N GLN A 446 -15.13 15.15 4.41
CA GLN A 446 -16.22 14.88 3.48
C GLN A 446 -16.35 13.39 3.25
N LEU A 447 -17.52 12.88 3.59
CA LEU A 447 -18.00 11.64 3.03
C LEU A 447 -18.59 11.99 1.66
N HIS A 448 -18.29 11.24 0.62
CA HIS A 448 -18.92 11.44 -0.69
C HIS A 448 -19.32 10.12 -1.33
N SER A 449 -20.28 10.17 -2.23
CA SER A 449 -20.80 8.98 -2.88
C SER A 449 -21.23 9.19 -4.31
N GLN A 450 -21.32 8.07 -5.00
CA GLN A 450 -22.10 7.94 -6.22
C GLN A 450 -23.09 6.79 -6.05
N MET A 451 -24.31 7.00 -6.54
CA MET A 451 -25.42 6.05 -6.51
C MET A 451 -25.71 5.54 -7.92
N PHE A 452 -25.80 4.23 -8.08
CA PHE A 452 -26.08 3.55 -9.34
C PHE A 452 -27.44 2.86 -9.29
N GLY A 453 -28.14 2.81 -10.43
CA GLY A 453 -29.50 2.24 -10.55
C GLY A 453 -30.52 3.23 -11.13
N PRO A 454 -31.84 3.00 -10.99
CA PRO A 454 -32.44 1.90 -10.24
C PRO A 454 -32.49 0.59 -11.05
N TRP A 455 -32.27 -0.53 -10.39
CA TRP A 455 -32.62 -1.86 -10.90
C TRP A 455 -33.99 -2.32 -10.38
N LYS A 456 -34.64 -3.18 -11.15
CA LYS A 456 -35.79 -3.97 -10.69
C LYS A 456 -35.33 -5.41 -10.46
N LEU A 457 -35.30 -5.86 -9.21
CA LEU A 457 -34.73 -7.16 -8.84
C LEU A 457 -35.79 -8.09 -8.26
N ALA A 458 -36.12 -9.16 -8.98
CA ALA A 458 -36.89 -10.27 -8.44
C ALA A 458 -35.98 -11.20 -7.61
N PRO A 459 -36.53 -12.12 -6.79
CA PRO A 459 -35.73 -13.12 -6.08
C PRO A 459 -34.79 -13.89 -7.03
N GLY A 460 -33.51 -13.92 -6.70
CA GLY A 460 -32.44 -14.56 -7.48
C GLY A 460 -31.87 -13.72 -8.62
N ASP A 461 -32.38 -12.51 -8.87
CA ASP A 461 -31.77 -11.60 -9.83
C ASP A 461 -30.53 -10.92 -9.24
N LYS A 462 -29.58 -10.59 -10.14
CA LYS A 462 -28.32 -9.95 -9.81
C LYS A 462 -28.17 -8.63 -10.55
N ALA A 463 -27.48 -7.67 -9.94
CA ALA A 463 -26.98 -6.46 -10.60
C ALA A 463 -25.51 -6.23 -10.22
N LYS A 464 -24.76 -5.58 -11.11
CA LYS A 464 -23.31 -5.36 -10.96
C LYS A 464 -22.93 -3.94 -11.35
N ILE A 465 -21.91 -3.42 -10.68
CA ILE A 465 -21.14 -2.25 -11.12
C ILE A 465 -19.64 -2.56 -11.05
N VAL A 466 -18.87 -1.90 -11.89
CA VAL A 466 -17.41 -1.90 -11.90
C VAL A 466 -16.94 -0.45 -11.72
N ILE A 467 -16.11 -0.22 -10.72
CA ILE A 467 -15.51 1.08 -10.42
C ILE A 467 -13.99 0.96 -10.35
N VAL A 468 -13.30 2.06 -10.57
CA VAL A 468 -11.85 2.17 -10.40
C VAL A 468 -11.53 3.22 -9.35
N PHE A 469 -10.55 2.92 -8.51
CA PHE A 469 -9.83 3.87 -7.67
C PHE A 469 -8.47 4.13 -8.29
N ALA A 470 -8.06 5.39 -8.39
CA ALA A 470 -6.77 5.76 -8.95
C ALA A 470 -6.11 6.86 -8.11
N ALA A 471 -4.79 6.89 -8.17
CA ALA A 471 -3.97 7.94 -7.61
C ALA A 471 -3.20 8.66 -8.71
N GLY A 472 -2.93 9.95 -8.49
CA GLY A 472 -2.13 10.77 -9.39
C GLY A 472 -1.10 11.57 -8.62
N MET A 473 0.17 11.46 -9.00
CA MET A 473 1.25 12.27 -8.45
C MET A 473 2.06 12.86 -9.59
N ALA A 474 2.45 14.13 -9.47
CA ALA A 474 3.22 14.79 -10.53
C ALA A 474 4.58 14.11 -10.81
N ALA A 475 5.12 13.34 -9.84
CA ALA A 475 6.32 12.53 -10.01
C ALA A 475 6.23 11.50 -11.16
N GLU A 476 5.02 11.01 -11.48
CA GLU A 476 4.78 10.01 -12.54
C GLU A 476 5.02 10.53 -13.96
N ASN A 477 5.33 11.82 -14.12
CA ASN A 477 5.63 12.44 -15.40
C ASN A 477 6.73 13.52 -15.27
N ALA A 478 7.53 13.46 -14.20
CA ALA A 478 8.53 14.47 -13.90
C ALA A 478 9.93 14.17 -14.46
N GLY A 479 10.17 12.93 -14.89
CA GLY A 479 11.44 12.49 -15.46
C GLY A 479 11.67 12.98 -16.89
N PRO A 480 12.89 12.82 -17.41
CA PRO A 480 13.22 13.21 -18.78
C PRO A 480 12.29 12.54 -19.80
N GLY A 481 11.67 13.33 -20.68
CA GLY A 481 10.74 12.78 -21.69
C GLY A 481 9.33 12.45 -21.17
N GLY A 482 9.03 12.75 -19.90
CA GLY A 482 7.76 12.43 -19.27
C GLY A 482 7.75 11.06 -18.57
N GLU A 483 8.93 10.52 -18.28
CA GLU A 483 9.09 9.26 -17.57
C GLU A 483 8.75 9.42 -16.07
N PRO A 484 8.21 8.38 -15.40
CA PRO A 484 8.06 8.37 -13.96
C PRO A 484 9.41 8.52 -13.23
N MET A 485 9.38 9.16 -12.06
CA MET A 485 10.54 9.28 -11.19
C MET A 485 10.16 8.89 -9.76
N ASP A 486 11.09 8.29 -9.02
CA ASP A 486 10.91 8.06 -7.57
C ASP A 486 10.45 9.37 -6.91
N PHE A 487 9.29 9.33 -6.26
CA PHE A 487 8.64 10.54 -5.80
C PHE A 487 9.44 11.31 -4.75
N ARG A 488 10.29 10.64 -3.97
CA ARG A 488 11.15 11.29 -2.97
C ARG A 488 12.32 11.97 -3.66
N ILE A 489 12.89 11.35 -4.69
CA ILE A 489 13.87 12.01 -5.56
C ILE A 489 13.23 13.25 -6.20
N TRP A 490 12.01 13.12 -6.71
CA TRP A 490 11.26 14.22 -7.31
C TRP A 490 10.96 15.36 -6.35
N ALA A 491 10.43 15.06 -5.16
CA ALA A 491 10.09 16.05 -4.15
C ALA A 491 11.30 16.91 -3.74
N MET A 492 12.52 16.38 -3.90
CA MET A 492 13.77 17.07 -3.61
C MET A 492 14.31 17.91 -4.77
N THR A 493 13.72 17.83 -5.96
CA THR A 493 14.14 18.64 -7.11
C THR A 493 13.68 20.10 -7.00
N PRO A 494 14.48 21.09 -7.45
CA PRO A 494 14.06 22.47 -7.48
C PRO A 494 12.76 22.68 -8.26
N GLY A 495 11.72 23.19 -7.60
CA GLY A 495 10.42 23.48 -8.22
C GLY A 495 9.39 22.36 -8.15
N ALA A 496 9.66 21.24 -7.46
CA ALA A 496 8.71 20.15 -7.28
C ALA A 496 7.32 20.61 -6.79
N GLN A 497 7.27 21.49 -5.78
CA GLN A 497 6.02 22.03 -5.23
C GLN A 497 5.12 22.68 -6.31
N SER A 498 5.70 23.40 -7.26
CA SER A 498 4.95 24.03 -8.36
C SER A 498 4.38 23.06 -9.39
N GLN A 499 4.88 21.81 -9.40
CA GLN A 499 4.45 20.76 -10.31
C GLN A 499 3.32 19.92 -9.72
N VAL A 500 3.08 19.96 -8.39
CA VAL A 500 2.03 19.18 -7.70
C VAL A 500 0.67 19.23 -8.39
N PRO A 501 0.17 20.37 -8.92
CA PRO A 501 -1.11 20.41 -9.64
C PRO A 501 -1.18 19.49 -10.86
N GLY A 502 -0.03 19.15 -11.46
CA GLY A 502 0.07 18.19 -12.55
C GLY A 502 -0.38 16.77 -12.14
N GLY A 503 -0.45 16.46 -10.85
CA GLY A 503 -1.00 15.22 -10.33
C GLY A 503 -2.47 14.99 -10.72
N GLU A 504 -3.25 16.05 -10.96
CA GLU A 504 -4.61 15.93 -11.49
C GLU A 504 -4.61 15.25 -12.86
N ASP A 505 -3.69 15.65 -13.75
CA ASP A 505 -3.58 15.07 -15.09
C ASP A 505 -3.17 13.61 -15.03
N ILE A 506 -2.29 13.26 -14.10
CA ILE A 506 -1.88 11.88 -13.86
C ILE A 506 -3.05 11.03 -13.34
N LEU A 507 -3.83 11.54 -12.38
CA LEU A 507 -5.01 10.84 -11.87
C LEU A 507 -5.97 10.46 -13.02
N PHE A 508 -6.30 11.41 -13.89
CA PHE A 508 -7.22 11.16 -15.00
C PHE A 508 -6.60 10.27 -16.10
N ASN A 509 -5.28 10.36 -16.33
CA ASN A 509 -4.57 9.43 -17.21
C ASN A 509 -4.65 7.99 -16.68
N HIS A 510 -4.51 7.79 -15.36
CA HIS A 510 -4.62 6.47 -14.72
C HIS A 510 -6.05 5.93 -14.77
N ILE A 511 -7.07 6.77 -14.57
CA ILE A 511 -8.47 6.36 -14.74
C ILE A 511 -8.76 5.95 -16.19
N ASP A 512 -8.27 6.70 -17.18
CA ASP A 512 -8.45 6.36 -18.59
C ASP A 512 -7.67 5.07 -18.95
N ARG A 513 -6.47 4.88 -18.40
CA ARG A 513 -5.68 3.65 -18.54
C ARG A 513 -6.38 2.44 -17.93
N ALA A 514 -7.00 2.60 -16.76
CA ALA A 514 -7.80 1.54 -16.13
C ALA A 514 -9.03 1.19 -16.97
N ARG A 515 -9.76 2.18 -17.50
CA ARG A 515 -10.89 1.92 -18.41
C ARG A 515 -10.45 1.17 -19.67
N GLN A 516 -9.29 1.50 -20.22
CA GLN A 516 -8.69 0.75 -21.32
C GLN A 516 -8.33 -0.68 -20.91
N LEU A 517 -7.72 -0.88 -19.74
CA LEU A 517 -7.37 -2.21 -19.20
C LEU A 517 -8.60 -3.09 -19.02
N TYR A 518 -9.69 -2.55 -18.48
CA TYR A 518 -10.98 -3.26 -18.40
C TYR A 518 -11.49 -3.63 -19.79
N ALA A 519 -11.57 -2.66 -20.71
CA ALA A 519 -12.08 -2.89 -22.06
C ALA A 519 -11.28 -3.96 -22.83
N MET A 520 -9.96 -4.02 -22.65
CA MET A 520 -9.10 -5.01 -23.30
C MET A 520 -9.07 -6.38 -22.62
N GLY A 521 -9.88 -6.59 -21.57
CA GLY A 521 -10.04 -7.90 -20.92
C GLY A 521 -9.03 -8.23 -19.83
N PHE A 522 -8.45 -7.21 -19.19
CA PHE A 522 -7.37 -7.30 -18.20
C PHE A 522 -6.04 -7.87 -18.69
N ASP A 523 -5.91 -8.14 -19.99
CA ASP A 523 -4.68 -8.61 -20.64
C ASP A 523 -3.79 -7.41 -20.99
N LEU A 524 -2.80 -7.16 -20.12
CA LEU A 524 -1.84 -6.08 -20.23
C LEU A 524 -0.50 -6.58 -20.79
N PRO A 525 0.35 -5.70 -21.35
CA PRO A 525 1.71 -6.06 -21.72
C PRO A 525 2.46 -6.64 -20.52
N ASN A 526 2.84 -7.91 -20.56
CA ASN A 526 3.43 -8.52 -19.37
C ASN A 526 4.80 -7.91 -19.05
N GLN A 527 5.00 -7.58 -17.77
CA GLN A 527 6.33 -7.33 -17.24
C GLN A 527 7.09 -8.65 -17.04
N PRO A 528 8.43 -8.66 -17.06
CA PRO A 528 9.19 -9.84 -16.69
C PRO A 528 8.87 -10.30 -15.26
N PRO A 529 9.01 -11.60 -14.98
CA PRO A 529 8.63 -12.16 -13.70
C PRO A 529 9.52 -11.66 -12.56
N ASP A 530 8.97 -11.68 -11.35
CA ASP A 530 9.71 -11.41 -10.13
C ASP A 530 10.84 -12.45 -9.93
N VAL A 531 11.86 -12.10 -9.14
CA VAL A 531 12.97 -13.00 -8.82
C VAL A 531 12.48 -14.20 -7.99
N GLU A 532 12.88 -15.42 -8.39
CA GLU A 532 12.52 -16.65 -7.66
C GLU A 532 13.24 -16.76 -6.29
N SER A 533 12.51 -17.27 -5.30
CA SER A 533 13.00 -17.59 -3.94
C SER A 533 14.16 -18.60 -3.93
N ILE A 534 15.29 -18.24 -3.31
CA ILE A 534 16.46 -19.14 -3.17
C ILE A 534 16.19 -20.31 -2.21
N ALA A 535 15.19 -20.19 -1.31
CA ALA A 535 14.95 -21.16 -0.25
C ALA A 535 13.60 -21.89 -0.40
N ARG A 536 13.65 -23.17 -0.79
CA ARG A 536 12.52 -24.12 -0.71
C ARG A 536 12.15 -24.53 0.74
N ALA A 537 12.69 -23.86 1.76
CA ALA A 537 12.47 -24.20 3.17
C ALA A 537 12.42 -22.96 4.07
N GLU A 538 11.26 -22.78 4.73
CA GLU A 538 10.91 -22.03 5.96
C GLU A 538 11.31 -20.54 6.12
N THR A 539 12.18 -19.97 5.30
CA THR A 539 12.40 -18.52 5.26
C THR A 539 12.28 -18.04 3.83
N ASP A 540 11.05 -17.77 3.37
CA ASP A 540 10.74 -17.31 2.01
C ASP A 540 11.46 -15.99 1.70
N ARG A 541 12.70 -16.08 1.20
CA ARG A 541 13.59 -14.95 0.97
C ARG A 541 14.09 -15.00 -0.47
N PRO A 542 13.61 -14.10 -1.34
CA PRO A 542 14.02 -14.03 -2.75
C PRO A 542 15.47 -13.65 -2.95
N VAL A 543 15.97 -12.75 -2.09
CA VAL A 543 17.34 -12.26 -2.13
C VAL A 543 18.00 -12.54 -0.79
N LEU A 544 19.15 -13.18 -0.83
CA LEU A 544 19.97 -13.43 0.34
C LEU A 544 21.01 -12.33 0.50
N LEU A 545 21.07 -11.71 1.68
CA LEU A 545 22.08 -10.71 2.02
C LEU A 545 23.09 -11.29 3.01
N ARG A 546 24.37 -11.07 2.74
CA ARG A 546 25.49 -11.49 3.57
C ARG A 546 26.50 -10.36 3.70
N SER A 547 27.36 -10.48 4.71
CA SER A 547 28.56 -9.65 4.79
C SER A 547 29.69 -10.41 4.10
N ASN A 548 30.36 -9.77 3.13
CA ASN A 548 31.55 -10.36 2.54
C ASN A 548 32.77 -10.18 3.47
N ALA A 549 33.93 -10.71 3.06
CA ALA A 549 35.16 -10.66 3.85
C ALA A 549 35.65 -9.22 4.14
N ASN A 550 35.25 -8.24 3.33
CA ASN A 550 35.61 -6.83 3.49
C ASN A 550 34.61 -6.05 4.36
N GLY A 551 33.53 -6.70 4.83
CA GLY A 551 32.46 -6.05 5.58
C GLY A 551 31.53 -5.18 4.70
N ASN A 552 31.44 -5.46 3.40
CA ASN A 552 30.43 -4.93 2.49
C ASN A 552 29.22 -5.87 2.42
N VAL A 553 28.09 -5.40 1.89
CA VAL A 553 26.93 -6.23 1.57
C VAL A 553 27.19 -7.02 0.28
N GLU A 554 26.91 -8.31 0.35
CA GLU A 554 26.85 -9.23 -0.79
C GLU A 554 25.40 -9.74 -0.92
N LEU A 555 24.88 -9.68 -2.13
CA LEU A 555 23.54 -10.11 -2.50
C LEU A 555 23.65 -11.39 -3.32
N SER A 556 22.76 -12.34 -3.10
CA SER A 556 22.60 -13.51 -3.98
C SER A 556 21.12 -13.75 -4.31
N TRP A 557 20.84 -14.23 -5.52
CA TRP A 557 19.50 -14.62 -6.00
C TRP A 557 19.58 -15.78 -7.00
N SER A 558 18.45 -16.43 -7.25
CA SER A 558 18.36 -17.58 -8.16
C SER A 558 18.17 -17.15 -9.62
N ASP A 559 18.47 -18.05 -10.55
CA ASP A 559 18.30 -17.86 -11.98
C ASP A 559 16.94 -18.30 -12.54
N GLY A 560 15.94 -18.52 -11.67
CA GLY A 560 14.63 -19.05 -12.05
C GLY A 560 13.89 -18.25 -13.12
N ALA A 561 14.17 -16.95 -13.22
CA ALA A 561 13.60 -16.06 -14.23
C ALA A 561 14.27 -16.13 -15.60
N ASP A 562 15.51 -16.60 -15.71
CA ASP A 562 16.31 -16.49 -16.94
C ASP A 562 15.66 -17.21 -18.15
N ASP A 563 15.03 -18.35 -17.90
CA ASP A 563 14.42 -19.20 -18.93
C ASP A 563 12.88 -18.99 -19.02
N ALA A 564 12.36 -17.94 -18.40
CA ALA A 564 10.93 -17.65 -18.40
C ALA A 564 10.44 -17.37 -19.84
N VAL A 565 9.26 -17.90 -20.18
CA VAL A 565 8.67 -17.77 -21.52
C VAL A 565 7.59 -16.70 -21.49
N HIS A 566 7.81 -15.59 -22.20
CA HIS A 566 6.84 -14.50 -22.30
C HIS A 566 5.54 -14.98 -22.98
N PRO A 567 4.34 -14.72 -22.40
CA PRO A 567 3.09 -15.30 -22.87
C PRO A 567 2.54 -14.66 -24.16
N ASP A 568 2.92 -13.41 -24.45
CA ASP A 568 2.49 -12.70 -25.68
C ASP A 568 3.27 -13.08 -26.95
N TYR A 569 4.45 -13.69 -26.82
CA TYR A 569 5.35 -13.92 -27.95
C TYR A 569 5.58 -15.42 -28.19
N SER A 570 6.33 -15.74 -29.24
CA SER A 570 6.66 -17.14 -29.57
C SER A 570 8.08 -17.29 -30.10
N GLY A 571 8.61 -18.51 -30.03
CA GLY A 571 9.97 -18.80 -30.50
C GLY A 571 11.02 -18.05 -29.68
N GLY A 572 12.07 -17.56 -30.35
CA GLY A 572 13.15 -16.85 -29.67
C GLY A 572 12.76 -15.47 -29.13
N GLU A 573 11.67 -14.87 -29.64
CA GLU A 573 11.17 -13.58 -29.12
C GLU A 573 10.56 -13.75 -27.72
N ALA A 574 9.99 -14.92 -27.41
CA ALA A 574 9.45 -15.22 -26.08
C ALA A 574 10.52 -15.51 -25.01
N GLN A 575 11.80 -15.46 -25.38
CA GLN A 575 12.94 -15.60 -24.46
C GLN A 575 13.59 -14.22 -24.34
N ASP A 576 12.87 -13.32 -23.68
CA ASP A 576 13.11 -11.89 -23.66
C ASP A 576 13.82 -11.42 -22.38
N VAL A 577 13.80 -12.20 -21.30
CA VAL A 577 14.54 -11.88 -20.07
C VAL A 577 16.00 -11.60 -20.37
N ALA A 578 16.42 -10.36 -20.11
CA ALA A 578 17.73 -9.83 -20.46
C ALA A 578 18.69 -9.84 -19.26
N GLY A 579 18.16 -9.84 -18.03
CA GLY A 579 18.93 -10.00 -16.80
C GLY A 579 18.27 -9.28 -15.63
N TYR A 580 19.11 -8.72 -14.75
CA TYR A 580 18.69 -8.15 -13.48
C TYR A 580 19.19 -6.72 -13.28
N LYS A 581 18.37 -5.88 -12.66
CA LYS A 581 18.75 -4.56 -12.15
C LYS A 581 18.77 -4.59 -10.64
N VAL A 582 19.85 -4.06 -10.06
CA VAL A 582 20.02 -3.94 -8.61
C VAL A 582 19.82 -2.49 -8.23
N TYR A 583 18.83 -2.25 -7.37
CA TYR A 583 18.50 -0.97 -6.77
C TYR A 583 18.90 -0.95 -5.30
N GLY A 584 19.46 0.16 -4.82
CA GLY A 584 19.86 0.34 -3.41
C GLY A 584 19.31 1.64 -2.81
N ASN A 585 18.87 1.60 -1.54
CA ASN A 585 18.42 2.79 -0.79
C ASN A 585 19.56 3.42 0.04
N THR A 586 20.63 3.86 -0.63
CA THR A 586 21.85 4.19 0.10
C THR A 586 21.65 5.27 1.18
N ALA A 587 22.33 5.11 2.32
CA ALA A 587 22.57 6.16 3.29
C ALA A 587 23.65 7.18 2.86
N LEU A 588 24.06 7.20 1.57
CA LEU A 588 25.32 7.83 1.12
C LEU A 588 25.27 8.53 -0.26
N ILE A 589 24.11 8.85 -0.83
CA ILE A 589 24.07 9.56 -2.14
C ILE A 589 24.22 11.09 -2.01
N GLN A 590 25.45 11.51 -2.33
CA GLN A 590 26.02 12.75 -2.89
C GLN A 590 25.55 14.18 -2.52
N THR A 591 24.37 14.44 -1.98
CA THR A 591 24.02 15.83 -1.57
C THR A 591 23.36 15.99 -0.21
N ASP A 592 22.68 14.97 0.32
CA ASP A 592 22.21 14.95 1.73
C ASP A 592 22.07 13.50 2.29
N PRO A 593 23.20 12.77 2.48
CA PRO A 593 23.27 11.34 2.79
C PRO A 593 22.36 10.73 3.86
N VAL A 594 22.02 11.42 4.96
CA VAL A 594 21.45 10.74 6.15
C VAL A 594 19.97 10.97 6.38
N GLN A 595 19.39 11.97 5.72
CA GLN A 595 17.96 12.21 5.82
C GLN A 595 17.11 11.18 5.06
N HIS A 596 17.64 10.06 4.54
CA HIS A 596 16.80 8.96 4.05
C HIS A 596 17.37 7.56 4.37
N ALA A 597 18.43 7.49 5.18
CA ALA A 597 19.19 6.28 5.41
C ALA A 597 18.31 5.11 5.87
N GLY A 598 18.10 4.17 4.95
CA GLY A 598 17.39 2.93 5.18
C GLY A 598 15.86 3.06 5.37
N ALA A 599 15.24 4.12 4.81
CA ALA A 599 13.79 4.21 4.70
C ALA A 599 13.26 3.14 3.72
N PRO A 600 12.19 2.40 4.07
CA PRO A 600 11.64 1.32 3.22
C PRO A 600 11.08 1.80 1.88
N LEU A 601 10.85 3.11 1.75
CA LEU A 601 10.25 3.76 0.59
C LEU A 601 11.25 4.38 -0.38
N GLY A 602 12.55 4.15 -0.15
CA GLY A 602 13.60 4.78 -0.95
C GLY A 602 14.08 6.12 -0.36
N PRO A 603 14.77 6.94 -1.16
CA PRO A 603 14.83 6.85 -2.62
C PRO A 603 15.59 5.61 -3.11
N TRP A 604 15.06 4.94 -4.14
CA TRP A 604 15.69 3.79 -4.78
C TRP A 604 16.53 4.25 -5.97
N ASN A 605 17.80 3.84 -6.01
CA ASN A 605 18.70 4.19 -7.11
C ASN A 605 19.26 2.94 -7.75
N LEU A 606 19.32 2.93 -9.08
CA LEU A 606 19.98 1.87 -9.83
C LEU A 606 21.49 1.90 -9.54
N ILE A 607 22.03 0.80 -9.02
CA ILE A 607 23.47 0.66 -8.70
C ILE A 607 24.17 -0.37 -9.57
N ALA A 608 23.44 -1.31 -10.18
CA ALA A 608 23.99 -2.25 -11.16
C ALA A 608 22.94 -2.72 -12.17
N THR A 609 23.39 -3.02 -13.39
CA THR A 609 22.63 -3.75 -14.41
C THR A 609 23.47 -4.96 -14.82
N ILE A 610 22.94 -6.15 -14.60
CA ILE A 610 23.63 -7.43 -14.77
C ILE A 610 22.93 -8.16 -15.91
N GLN A 611 23.69 -8.59 -16.92
CA GLN A 611 23.16 -9.39 -18.02
C GLN A 611 22.92 -10.82 -17.55
N ALA A 612 21.87 -11.46 -18.06
CA ALA A 612 21.59 -12.87 -17.80
C ALA A 612 22.82 -13.73 -18.16
N LYS A 613 23.15 -14.65 -17.26
CA LYS A 613 24.26 -15.61 -17.31
C LYS A 613 25.66 -14.96 -17.42
N ASP A 614 25.83 -13.69 -17.04
CA ASP A 614 27.15 -13.05 -17.00
C ASP A 614 28.07 -13.79 -16.00
N PRO A 615 29.16 -14.43 -16.44
CA PRO A 615 30.03 -15.23 -15.58
C PRO A 615 30.77 -14.42 -14.50
N SER A 616 30.73 -13.10 -14.57
CA SER A 616 31.26 -12.21 -13.52
C SER A 616 30.38 -12.19 -12.27
N TYR A 617 29.09 -12.51 -12.43
CA TYR A 617 28.08 -12.48 -11.38
C TYR A 617 27.35 -13.81 -11.22
N TYR A 618 27.44 -14.73 -12.18
CA TYR A 618 26.66 -15.96 -12.24
C TYR A 618 27.53 -17.22 -12.09
N ASP A 619 27.10 -18.13 -11.22
CA ASP A 619 27.67 -19.48 -11.10
C ASP A 619 26.73 -20.53 -11.72
N ALA A 620 27.10 -21.00 -12.91
CA ALA A 620 26.36 -22.01 -13.68
C ALA A 620 26.26 -23.38 -12.99
N SER A 621 27.10 -23.67 -11.98
CA SER A 621 27.03 -24.93 -11.25
C SER A 621 25.95 -24.92 -10.16
N THR A 622 25.58 -23.74 -9.70
CA THR A 622 24.59 -23.55 -8.63
C THR A 622 23.30 -22.88 -9.11
N GLY A 623 23.32 -22.20 -10.26
CA GLY A 623 22.19 -21.39 -10.74
C GLY A 623 22.02 -20.11 -9.93
N ILE A 624 23.09 -19.61 -9.32
CA ILE A 624 23.04 -18.47 -8.39
C ILE A 624 23.81 -17.28 -8.94
N TYR A 625 23.18 -16.11 -8.87
CA TYR A 625 23.84 -14.83 -9.07
C TYR A 625 24.38 -14.30 -7.74
N THR A 626 25.49 -13.56 -7.79
CA THR A 626 26.11 -12.88 -6.65
C THR A 626 26.60 -11.49 -7.07
N PHE A 627 26.24 -10.47 -6.30
CA PHE A 627 26.68 -9.09 -6.49
C PHE A 627 27.16 -8.49 -5.16
N ALA A 628 28.34 -7.87 -5.14
CA ALA A 628 28.85 -7.17 -3.97
C ALA A 628 28.75 -5.66 -4.16
N ASP A 629 28.06 -4.98 -3.23
CA ASP A 629 28.04 -3.52 -3.21
C ASP A 629 29.30 -3.00 -2.51
N GLU A 630 30.36 -2.77 -3.29
CA GLU A 630 31.65 -2.26 -2.78
C GLU A 630 31.55 -0.86 -2.12
N ASN A 631 30.45 -0.12 -2.36
CA ASN A 631 30.21 1.19 -1.74
C ASN A 631 29.48 1.09 -0.39
N SER A 632 28.95 -0.10 -0.06
CA SER A 632 28.37 -0.33 1.25
C SER A 632 29.44 -0.32 2.33
N ILE A 633 29.13 0.23 3.50
CA ILE A 633 30.08 0.45 4.60
C ILE A 633 29.61 -0.37 5.80
N THR A 634 30.55 -1.09 6.41
CA THR A 634 30.31 -1.85 7.63
C THR A 634 29.59 -1.02 8.69
N GLY A 635 28.53 -1.59 9.27
CA GLY A 635 27.80 -0.99 10.37
C GLY A 635 26.71 0.02 9.98
N PHE A 636 26.59 0.39 8.70
CA PHE A 636 25.45 1.14 8.15
C PHE A 636 24.35 0.20 7.67
N GLY A 637 23.09 0.63 7.78
CA GLY A 637 21.95 -0.16 7.29
C GLY A 637 21.67 0.11 5.82
N TYR A 638 21.48 -0.97 5.05
CA TYR A 638 21.19 -0.94 3.62
C TYR A 638 19.91 -1.71 3.32
N ARG A 639 19.23 -1.31 2.27
CA ARG A 639 18.17 -2.07 1.61
C ARG A 639 18.47 -2.16 0.13
N TYR A 640 18.12 -3.30 -0.43
CA TYR A 640 18.22 -3.57 -1.85
C TYR A 640 16.89 -4.07 -2.39
N ASN A 641 16.70 -3.77 -3.67
CA ASN A 641 15.67 -4.33 -4.50
C ASN A 641 16.33 -4.91 -5.78
N ILE A 642 15.96 -6.13 -6.16
CA ILE A 642 16.41 -6.75 -7.40
C ILE A 642 15.19 -7.01 -8.26
N VAL A 643 15.20 -6.47 -9.47
CA VAL A 643 14.14 -6.68 -10.46
C VAL A 643 14.71 -7.34 -11.70
N THR A 644 13.88 -8.18 -12.32
CA THR A 644 14.16 -8.74 -13.64
C THR A 644 13.86 -7.68 -14.69
N TYR A 645 14.64 -7.60 -15.77
CA TYR A 645 14.31 -6.76 -16.91
C TYR A 645 14.34 -7.57 -18.21
N ALA A 646 13.45 -7.20 -19.14
CA ALA A 646 13.27 -7.84 -20.43
C ALA A 646 13.82 -6.97 -21.57
N ASN A 647 14.08 -7.60 -22.71
CA ASN A 647 14.36 -6.92 -23.96
C ASN A 647 13.08 -6.27 -24.53
N GLY A 648 13.25 -5.23 -25.33
CA GLY A 648 12.12 -4.53 -25.94
C GLY A 648 11.49 -5.26 -27.13
N HIS A 649 10.20 -5.00 -27.33
CA HIS A 649 9.38 -5.56 -28.40
C HIS A 649 8.84 -4.46 -29.32
N ALA A 650 8.85 -4.73 -30.63
CA ALA A 650 8.39 -3.76 -31.63
C ALA A 650 6.86 -3.65 -31.69
N ASN A 651 6.14 -4.71 -31.28
CA ASN A 651 4.70 -4.84 -31.34
C ASN A 651 4.19 -5.55 -30.08
N TRP A 652 2.92 -5.34 -29.74
CA TRP A 652 2.19 -6.03 -28.68
C TRP A 652 0.70 -6.04 -29.05
N GLU A 653 -0.02 -7.09 -28.66
CA GLU A 653 -1.47 -7.24 -28.85
C GLU A 653 -2.06 -8.07 -27.69
N ASN A 654 -3.29 -7.77 -27.25
CA ASN A 654 -4.00 -8.53 -26.20
C ASN A 654 -4.54 -9.89 -26.67
N LEU A 655 -3.69 -10.69 -27.34
CA LEU A 655 -4.09 -11.93 -27.99
C LEU A 655 -4.57 -12.98 -26.99
N ASN A 656 -4.10 -12.95 -25.75
CA ASN A 656 -4.44 -13.93 -24.75
C ASN A 656 -5.87 -13.70 -24.22
N ALA A 657 -6.29 -12.46 -23.99
CA ALA A 657 -7.69 -12.13 -23.74
C ALA A 657 -8.60 -12.49 -24.92
N GLN A 658 -8.18 -12.19 -26.16
CA GLN A 658 -8.97 -12.52 -27.34
C GLN A 658 -9.19 -14.03 -27.51
N LYS A 659 -8.13 -14.84 -27.34
CA LYS A 659 -8.19 -16.31 -27.50
C LYS A 659 -8.98 -16.98 -26.39
N ASN A 660 -8.90 -16.45 -25.18
CA ASN A 660 -9.50 -17.03 -23.99
C ASN A 660 -10.78 -16.30 -23.55
N ALA A 661 -11.38 -15.51 -24.44
CA ALA A 661 -12.62 -14.78 -24.16
C ALA A 661 -13.72 -15.73 -23.67
N ILE A 662 -14.40 -15.33 -22.59
CA ILE A 662 -15.33 -16.19 -21.86
C ILE A 662 -16.70 -16.18 -22.55
N PRO A 663 -17.23 -17.35 -22.97
CA PRO A 663 -18.54 -17.42 -23.61
C PRO A 663 -19.66 -16.86 -22.71
N GLY A 664 -20.48 -15.95 -23.23
CA GLY A 664 -21.57 -15.31 -22.50
C GLY A 664 -21.19 -13.99 -21.81
N ALA A 665 -19.90 -13.70 -21.68
CA ALA A 665 -19.39 -12.40 -21.24
C ALA A 665 -19.30 -11.40 -22.40
N GLN A 666 -19.05 -10.12 -22.09
CA GLN A 666 -18.63 -9.13 -23.08
C GLN A 666 -17.26 -9.53 -23.66
N MET A 667 -17.11 -9.36 -24.97
CA MET A 667 -15.85 -9.64 -25.66
C MET A 667 -14.83 -8.54 -25.34
N PRO A 668 -13.58 -8.91 -24.98
CA PRO A 668 -12.49 -7.95 -24.89
C PRO A 668 -12.29 -7.18 -26.20
N VAL A 669 -12.00 -5.89 -26.12
CA VAL A 669 -11.69 -5.04 -27.27
C VAL A 669 -10.30 -5.40 -27.81
N PRO A 670 -10.16 -5.75 -29.10
CA PRO A 670 -8.85 -5.96 -29.70
C PRO A 670 -7.99 -4.70 -29.58
N THR A 671 -6.82 -4.83 -28.96
CA THR A 671 -5.94 -3.71 -28.62
C THR A 671 -4.53 -4.06 -29.05
N THR A 672 -3.84 -3.09 -29.64
CA THR A 672 -2.46 -3.19 -30.11
C THR A 672 -1.57 -2.20 -29.38
N LEU A 673 -0.26 -2.34 -29.53
CA LEU A 673 0.73 -1.38 -29.01
C LEU A 673 0.40 0.07 -29.39
N ALA A 674 -0.15 0.32 -30.59
CA ALA A 674 -0.45 1.68 -31.04
C ALA A 674 -1.59 2.35 -30.27
N ASP A 675 -2.45 1.55 -29.62
CA ASP A 675 -3.60 2.01 -28.87
C ASP A 675 -3.24 2.37 -27.41
N LEU A 676 -2.09 1.89 -26.92
CA LEU A 676 -1.62 2.14 -25.55
C LEU A 676 -1.07 3.57 -25.38
N PRO A 677 -0.99 4.10 -24.15
CA PRO A 677 -0.41 5.42 -23.89
C PRO A 677 1.06 5.51 -24.37
N PRO A 678 1.52 6.65 -24.89
CA PRO A 678 2.87 6.78 -25.47
C PRO A 678 4.02 6.32 -24.58
N VAL A 679 3.93 6.56 -23.26
CA VAL A 679 4.94 6.12 -22.28
C VAL A 679 5.01 4.59 -22.21
N VAL A 680 3.86 3.91 -22.15
CA VAL A 680 3.77 2.45 -22.18
C VAL A 680 4.32 1.89 -23.48
N GLN A 681 4.03 2.55 -24.61
CA GLN A 681 4.62 2.14 -25.89
C GLN A 681 6.14 2.26 -25.91
N ASN A 682 6.70 3.27 -25.23
CA ASN A 682 8.13 3.45 -25.13
C ASN A 682 8.74 2.32 -24.29
N HIS A 683 8.19 2.05 -23.11
CA HIS A 683 8.62 0.96 -22.23
C HIS A 683 8.63 -0.38 -22.93
N ILE A 684 7.56 -0.75 -23.65
CA ILE A 684 7.50 -2.01 -24.39
C ILE A 684 8.61 -2.06 -25.45
N ARG A 685 8.85 -0.97 -26.18
CA ARG A 685 9.89 -0.94 -27.23
C ARG A 685 11.31 -0.97 -26.68
N THR A 686 11.54 -0.48 -25.48
CA THR A 686 12.87 -0.45 -24.84
C THR A 686 13.14 -1.66 -23.96
N GLY A 687 12.09 -2.33 -23.49
CA GLY A 687 12.15 -3.38 -22.48
C GLY A 687 11.50 -2.92 -21.16
N THR A 688 10.77 -3.83 -20.52
CA THR A 688 10.07 -3.61 -19.25
C THR A 688 10.88 -4.20 -18.08
N GLU A 689 10.49 -3.82 -16.86
CA GLU A 689 11.08 -4.29 -15.61
C GLU A 689 9.98 -4.86 -14.72
N SER A 690 10.34 -5.84 -13.88
CA SER A 690 9.45 -6.34 -12.84
C SER A 690 9.27 -5.29 -11.74
N SER A 691 8.24 -5.46 -10.92
CA SER A 691 7.81 -4.46 -9.96
C SER A 691 8.80 -4.15 -8.85
N HIS A 692 8.88 -2.87 -8.44
CA HIS A 692 9.64 -2.43 -7.26
C HIS A 692 8.88 -2.52 -5.94
N ILE A 693 7.57 -2.79 -5.97
CA ILE A 693 6.70 -2.75 -4.77
C ILE A 693 6.51 -4.12 -4.11
N VAL A 694 6.72 -5.22 -4.83
CA VAL A 694 6.47 -6.60 -4.36
C VAL A 694 7.58 -7.12 -3.44
N THR A 695 7.21 -7.92 -2.42
CA THR A 695 8.14 -8.56 -1.47
C THR A 695 9.14 -9.52 -2.06
N ALA A 696 8.80 -10.18 -3.17
CA ALA A 696 9.76 -10.96 -3.96
C ALA A 696 10.98 -10.11 -4.37
N ALA A 697 10.86 -8.79 -4.39
CA ALA A 697 11.96 -7.89 -4.68
C ALA A 697 12.61 -7.31 -3.40
N ARG A 698 12.08 -7.55 -2.19
CA ARG A 698 12.50 -6.91 -0.94
C ARG A 698 13.08 -7.90 0.07
N HIS A 699 14.35 -7.69 0.44
CA HIS A 699 14.98 -8.42 1.54
C HIS A 699 14.24 -8.15 2.86
N ASN A 700 13.81 -9.23 3.54
CA ASN A 700 13.24 -9.25 4.88
C ASN A 700 11.77 -8.81 5.03
N THR A 701 10.88 -9.78 5.23
CA THR A 701 9.46 -9.64 5.60
C THR A 701 9.21 -8.90 6.92
N SER A 702 10.26 -8.54 7.68
CA SER A 702 10.16 -7.65 8.85
C SER A 702 10.55 -6.20 8.56
N GLY A 703 10.82 -5.84 7.30
CA GLY A 703 11.13 -4.46 6.92
C GLY A 703 12.39 -3.90 7.59
N GLY A 704 13.31 -4.74 8.07
CA GLY A 704 14.56 -4.33 8.71
C GLY A 704 15.71 -4.12 7.71
N GLN A 705 16.50 -3.07 7.89
CA GLN A 705 17.73 -2.80 7.13
C GLN A 705 18.77 -3.91 7.37
N PHE A 706 19.52 -4.32 6.33
CA PHE A 706 20.68 -5.19 6.49
C PHE A 706 21.92 -4.36 6.83
N THR A 707 22.57 -4.70 7.94
CA THR A 707 23.80 -4.03 8.37
C THR A 707 24.97 -5.00 8.17
N PRO A 708 25.88 -4.77 7.21
CA PRO A 708 27.02 -5.64 7.03
C PRO A 708 27.97 -5.50 8.22
N VAL A 709 28.58 -6.62 8.60
CA VAL A 709 29.51 -6.75 9.72
C VAL A 709 30.80 -7.39 9.22
N VAL A 710 31.94 -7.06 9.85
CA VAL A 710 33.18 -7.77 9.58
C VAL A 710 33.22 -9.03 10.44
N ALA A 711 33.28 -10.19 9.79
CA ALA A 711 33.45 -11.47 10.46
C ALA A 711 34.86 -11.59 11.05
N ALA A 712 34.99 -12.25 12.20
CA ALA A 712 36.29 -12.41 12.82
C ALA A 712 37.22 -13.37 12.06
N SER A 713 38.50 -13.00 11.95
CA SER A 713 39.53 -13.75 11.23
C SER A 713 40.79 -13.89 12.09
N ASP A 714 41.64 -14.87 11.76
CA ASP A 714 42.90 -15.07 12.47
C ASP A 714 43.89 -13.90 12.23
N GLY A 715 43.76 -13.20 11.10
CA GLY A 715 44.51 -11.97 10.81
C GLY A 715 44.10 -10.82 11.73
N PHE A 716 42.81 -10.69 12.05
CA PHE A 716 42.34 -9.73 13.05
C PHE A 716 42.80 -10.10 14.46
N ASP A 717 42.77 -11.39 14.83
CA ASP A 717 43.28 -11.87 16.12
C ASP A 717 44.76 -11.51 16.33
N ALA A 718 45.52 -11.58 15.24
CA ALA A 718 46.92 -11.25 15.16
C ALA A 718 47.21 -9.74 15.00
N LEU A 719 46.18 -8.88 14.85
CA LEU A 719 46.32 -7.45 14.51
C LEU A 719 47.19 -7.19 13.27
N ASP A 720 47.21 -8.13 12.32
CA ASP A 720 47.96 -8.01 11.07
C ASP A 720 47.28 -7.03 10.11
N GLU A 721 45.96 -6.87 10.26
CA GLU A 721 45.16 -5.86 9.56
C GLU A 721 44.89 -4.63 10.42
N LYS A 722 44.58 -3.51 9.77
CA LYS A 722 44.38 -2.24 10.47
C LYS A 722 42.98 -2.15 11.08
N VAL A 723 42.92 -1.82 12.36
CA VAL A 723 41.72 -1.42 13.09
C VAL A 723 41.25 -0.08 12.56
N PHE A 724 39.98 -0.01 12.18
CA PHE A 724 39.32 1.21 11.75
C PHE A 724 38.28 1.68 12.76
N VAL A 725 38.11 2.99 12.80
CA VAL A 725 37.00 3.64 13.50
C VAL A 725 36.07 4.23 12.44
N VAL A 726 34.79 3.93 12.51
CA VAL A 726 33.78 4.36 11.54
C VAL A 726 32.61 5.01 12.29
N PRO A 727 32.07 6.15 11.84
CA PRO A 727 32.68 7.05 10.86
C PRO A 727 33.91 7.76 11.45
N ASN A 728 34.87 8.13 10.60
CA ASN A 728 36.04 8.92 10.99
C ASN A 728 36.40 9.91 9.86
N PRO A 729 36.19 11.23 10.04
CA PRO A 729 35.68 11.88 11.26
C PRO A 729 34.23 11.50 11.55
N TRP A 730 33.84 11.55 12.82
CA TRP A 730 32.42 11.63 13.20
C TRP A 730 32.02 13.11 13.25
N LYS A 731 30.85 13.45 12.68
CA LYS A 731 30.28 14.81 12.72
C LYS A 731 28.78 14.75 12.98
N ASP A 732 28.24 15.73 13.69
CA ASP A 732 26.78 15.88 13.87
C ASP A 732 26.11 16.60 12.69
N ASP A 733 26.48 16.20 11.46
CA ASP A 733 25.93 16.72 10.21
C ASP A 733 24.94 15.76 9.56
N GLY A 734 24.57 14.69 10.26
CA GLY A 734 23.89 13.53 9.68
C GLY A 734 24.86 12.70 8.83
N LEU A 735 25.57 13.30 7.87
CA LEU A 735 26.37 12.62 6.84
C LEU A 735 27.48 11.71 7.38
N HIS A 736 28.15 12.12 8.46
CA HIS A 736 29.29 11.42 9.05
C HIS A 736 28.92 10.80 10.40
N SER A 737 27.76 10.16 10.45
CA SER A 737 27.18 9.62 11.69
C SER A 737 26.17 8.50 11.40
N PHE A 738 25.84 7.66 12.39
CA PHE A 738 24.95 6.49 12.21
C PHE A 738 23.46 6.79 12.44
N GLY A 739 23.03 8.06 12.41
CA GLY A 739 21.64 8.42 12.68
C GLY A 739 21.28 9.86 12.36
N ALA A 740 19.99 10.15 12.51
CA ALA A 740 19.43 11.48 12.31
C ALA A 740 19.92 12.49 13.35
N GLN A 741 19.89 13.77 12.97
CA GLN A 741 20.36 14.88 13.78
C GLN A 741 19.64 14.97 15.14
N GLY A 742 20.40 15.09 16.24
CA GLY A 742 19.87 15.26 17.60
C GLY A 742 20.05 14.06 18.53
N ASP A 743 20.76 14.30 19.64
CA ASP A 743 21.04 13.52 20.87
C ASP A 743 21.31 11.99 20.86
N ASN A 744 20.85 11.23 19.87
CA ASN A 744 21.12 9.79 19.70
C ASN A 744 22.18 9.48 18.62
N ASN A 745 22.75 10.51 18.00
CA ASN A 745 23.65 10.37 16.86
C ASN A 745 25.12 10.01 17.20
N LYS A 746 25.44 9.84 18.48
CA LYS A 746 26.83 9.79 19.00
C LYS A 746 27.50 8.40 18.88
N ARG A 747 27.06 7.57 17.95
CA ARG A 747 27.59 6.21 17.78
C ARG A 747 28.84 6.25 16.90
N MET A 748 29.85 5.49 17.32
CA MET A 748 31.05 5.17 16.56
C MET A 748 31.30 3.66 16.67
N ARG A 749 31.97 3.05 15.70
CA ARG A 749 32.29 1.62 15.68
C ARG A 749 33.79 1.43 15.50
N PHE A 750 34.36 0.50 16.25
CA PHE A 750 35.68 -0.06 15.99
C PHE A 750 35.47 -1.37 15.22
N THR A 751 36.20 -1.54 14.12
CA THR A 751 36.12 -2.70 13.21
C THR A 751 37.50 -3.33 13.03
N ASN A 752 37.57 -4.54 12.45
CA ASN A 752 38.78 -5.35 12.30
C ASN A 752 39.46 -5.68 13.64
N LEU A 753 38.65 -5.95 14.67
CA LEU A 753 39.12 -6.29 16.00
C LEU A 753 39.42 -7.78 16.17
N PRO A 754 40.42 -8.15 16.99
CA PRO A 754 40.58 -9.52 17.49
C PRO A 754 39.28 -10.03 18.12
N ARG A 755 39.01 -11.34 18.05
CA ARG A 755 37.85 -11.99 18.71
C ARG A 755 37.78 -11.71 20.20
N LEU A 756 38.92 -11.43 20.84
CA LEU A 756 38.99 -10.96 22.22
C LEU A 756 40.03 -9.84 22.31
N ALA A 757 39.60 -8.62 22.68
CA ALA A 757 40.48 -7.45 22.71
C ALA A 757 40.13 -6.46 23.83
N ARG A 758 41.12 -5.68 24.25
CA ARG A 758 40.93 -4.47 25.06
C ARG A 758 41.15 -3.23 24.19
N ILE A 759 40.20 -2.32 24.18
CA ILE A 759 40.25 -1.05 23.46
C ILE A 759 40.28 0.07 24.48
N SER A 760 41.33 0.90 24.44
CA SER A 760 41.50 2.06 25.31
C SER A 760 41.46 3.33 24.48
N ILE A 761 40.60 4.28 24.84
CA ILE A 761 40.38 5.54 24.12
C ILE A 761 40.91 6.71 24.95
N PHE A 762 41.71 7.58 24.35
CA PHE A 762 42.40 8.67 25.01
C PHE A 762 42.12 10.02 24.35
N THR A 763 42.12 11.09 25.14
CA THR A 763 42.18 12.47 24.63
C THR A 763 43.56 12.77 24.04
N ALA A 764 43.70 13.88 23.31
CA ALA A 764 45.01 14.36 22.85
C ALA A 764 46.01 14.67 23.99
N ALA A 765 45.53 14.89 25.22
CA ALA A 765 46.37 15.07 26.41
C ALA A 765 46.81 13.74 27.05
N GLY A 766 46.31 12.60 26.56
CA GLY A 766 46.60 11.27 27.11
C GLY A 766 45.64 10.82 28.22
N ASP A 767 44.57 11.57 28.50
CA ASP A 767 43.59 11.18 29.50
C ASP A 767 42.72 10.03 28.99
N LEU A 768 42.56 8.96 29.78
CA LEU A 768 41.70 7.83 29.45
C LEU A 768 40.22 8.24 29.49
N VAL A 769 39.54 8.12 28.35
CA VAL A 769 38.12 8.46 28.17
C VAL A 769 37.24 7.25 28.44
N MET A 770 37.60 6.10 27.87
CA MET A 770 36.81 4.87 27.91
C MET A 770 37.73 3.66 27.73
N GLU A 771 37.38 2.54 28.37
CA GLU A 771 37.95 1.22 28.10
C GLU A 771 36.81 0.26 27.73
N ILE A 772 36.97 -0.47 26.64
CA ILE A 772 35.99 -1.42 26.11
C ILE A 772 36.68 -2.78 26.00
N VAL A 773 36.07 -3.82 26.57
CA VAL A 773 36.48 -5.20 26.32
C VAL A 773 35.58 -5.74 25.21
N HIS A 774 36.17 -6.01 24.06
CA HIS A 774 35.51 -6.69 22.96
C HIS A 774 35.63 -8.19 23.15
N ASP A 775 34.49 -8.88 23.17
CA ASP A 775 34.40 -10.34 23.19
C ASP A 775 33.51 -10.75 22.02
N GLY A 776 34.12 -10.76 20.84
CA GLY A 776 33.54 -11.21 19.58
C GLY A 776 33.26 -12.71 19.54
N THR A 777 33.56 -13.47 20.60
CA THR A 777 33.19 -14.90 20.66
C THR A 777 31.72 -15.11 21.07
N ARG A 778 31.05 -14.06 21.55
CA ARG A 778 29.65 -14.11 22.02
C ARG A 778 28.67 -13.84 20.88
N GLY A 779 28.14 -14.90 20.28
CA GLY A 779 27.09 -14.88 19.25
C GLY A 779 27.41 -15.78 18.06
N ASP A 780 26.40 -16.13 17.26
CA ASP A 780 26.50 -17.15 16.20
C ASP A 780 27.43 -16.76 15.03
N GLN A 781 27.72 -15.47 14.86
CA GLN A 781 28.49 -14.96 13.71
C GLN A 781 29.94 -14.53 14.02
N HIS A 782 30.37 -14.58 15.29
CA HIS A 782 31.68 -14.11 15.74
C HIS A 782 32.13 -12.76 15.13
N THR A 783 31.88 -11.62 15.79
CA THR A 783 32.12 -10.29 15.19
C THR A 783 33.53 -9.75 15.46
N ALA A 784 34.10 -9.05 14.47
CA ALA A 784 35.33 -8.27 14.60
C ALA A 784 35.06 -6.79 14.91
N GLU A 785 33.94 -6.46 15.57
CA GLU A 785 33.52 -5.08 15.77
C GLU A 785 32.82 -4.82 17.10
N VAL A 786 32.95 -3.59 17.61
CA VAL A 786 32.22 -3.10 18.80
C VAL A 786 31.81 -1.63 18.64
N SER A 787 30.63 -1.29 19.17
CA SER A 787 30.10 0.09 19.16
C SER A 787 30.45 0.86 20.44
N TRP A 788 30.73 2.15 20.29
CA TRP A 788 30.91 3.12 21.37
C TRP A 788 30.00 4.33 21.15
N SER A 789 29.21 4.72 22.16
CA SER A 789 28.25 5.84 22.07
C SER A 789 28.86 7.18 22.49
N GLN A 790 30.17 7.37 22.30
CA GLN A 790 30.96 8.51 22.79
C GLN A 790 30.83 8.79 24.30
N ARG A 791 30.32 7.84 25.10
CA ARG A 791 30.18 8.03 26.54
C ARG A 791 31.53 7.90 27.22
N SER A 792 31.78 8.80 28.17
CA SER A 792 32.93 8.68 29.06
C SER A 792 32.75 7.50 30.02
N ARG A 793 33.85 7.07 30.64
CA ARG A 793 33.87 5.97 31.63
C ARG A 793 32.90 6.18 32.80
N SER A 794 32.60 7.44 33.18
CA SER A 794 31.63 7.73 34.25
C SER A 794 30.17 7.52 33.82
N GLY A 795 29.91 7.39 32.51
CA GLY A 795 28.56 7.22 31.94
C GLY A 795 27.69 8.48 31.99
N THR A 796 28.17 9.56 32.61
CA THR A 796 27.43 10.81 32.87
C THR A 796 27.71 11.91 31.86
N SER A 797 28.73 11.77 31.01
CA SER A 797 29.11 12.76 30.01
C SER A 797 29.49 12.11 28.68
N TYR A 798 29.47 12.91 27.62
CA TYR A 798 29.96 12.53 26.29
C TYR A 798 31.36 13.09 26.06
N ALA A 799 32.10 12.47 25.14
CA ALA A 799 33.35 12.97 24.63
C ALA A 799 33.17 14.36 24.00
N SER A 800 34.05 15.31 24.32
CA SER A 800 34.05 16.65 23.73
C SER A 800 34.56 16.62 22.28
N PRO A 801 34.27 17.63 21.44
CA PRO A 801 34.91 17.77 20.13
C PRO A 801 36.43 17.78 20.24
N GLY A 802 37.11 17.06 19.35
CA GLY A 802 38.57 16.97 19.35
C GLY A 802 39.13 15.70 18.71
N ILE A 803 40.46 15.63 18.68
CA ILE A 803 41.20 14.45 18.22
C ILE A 803 41.35 13.49 19.40
N TYR A 804 41.05 12.23 19.15
CA TYR A 804 41.20 11.12 20.09
C TYR A 804 42.17 10.08 19.53
N PHE A 805 42.82 9.36 20.44
CA PHE A 805 43.69 8.25 20.12
C PHE A 805 43.12 6.97 20.71
N PHE A 806 43.37 5.85 20.06
CA PHE A 806 43.00 4.54 20.59
C PHE A 806 44.19 3.59 20.58
N ALA A 807 44.14 2.63 21.50
CA ALA A 807 45.01 1.45 21.50
C ALA A 807 44.13 0.20 21.60
N VAL A 808 44.33 -0.74 20.68
CA VAL A 808 43.70 -2.07 20.70
C VAL A 808 44.76 -3.10 21.05
N GLU A 809 44.55 -3.83 22.13
CA GLU A 809 45.39 -4.93 22.59
C GLU A 809 44.65 -6.25 22.33
N SER A 810 45.30 -7.19 21.63
CA SER A 810 44.75 -8.54 21.47
C SER A 810 44.88 -9.32 22.79
N LEU A 811 43.77 -9.93 23.21
CA LEU A 811 43.67 -10.80 24.37
C LEU A 811 43.43 -12.27 23.95
N VAL A 812 43.47 -12.56 22.64
CA VAL A 812 43.28 -13.91 22.11
C VAL A 812 44.47 -14.77 22.54
N PRO A 813 44.25 -16.00 23.06
CA PRO A 813 45.34 -16.90 23.43
C PRO A 813 46.35 -17.14 22.30
N GLY A 814 47.63 -16.88 22.56
CA GLY A 814 48.71 -16.96 21.58
C GLY A 814 49.00 -15.68 20.79
N GLN A 815 48.19 -14.63 20.97
CA GLN A 815 48.36 -13.30 20.36
C GLN A 815 48.52 -12.20 21.41
N GLU A 816 48.63 -12.54 22.70
CA GLU A 816 48.71 -11.57 23.78
C GLU A 816 49.91 -10.63 23.64
N GLY A 817 49.72 -9.36 23.99
CA GLY A 817 50.76 -8.32 23.95
C GLY A 817 50.95 -7.67 22.58
N LYS A 818 50.24 -8.13 21.54
CA LYS A 818 50.12 -7.38 20.29
C LYS A 818 49.20 -6.17 20.48
N VAL A 819 49.68 -5.00 20.06
CA VAL A 819 48.94 -3.73 20.19
C VAL A 819 48.99 -2.98 18.88
N GLN A 820 47.84 -2.42 18.48
CA GLN A 820 47.75 -1.48 17.37
C GLN A 820 47.12 -0.18 17.85
N THR A 821 47.64 0.95 17.36
CA THR A 821 47.15 2.28 17.74
C THR A 821 46.65 3.04 16.53
N GLY A 822 45.77 4.01 16.76
CA GLY A 822 45.27 4.90 15.73
C GLY A 822 44.61 6.13 16.33
N SER A 823 43.97 6.92 15.46
CA SER A 823 43.29 8.15 15.86
C SER A 823 41.97 8.32 15.12
N PHE A 824 41.08 9.09 15.72
CA PHE A 824 39.83 9.53 15.11
C PHE A 824 39.46 10.94 15.59
N LEU A 825 38.57 11.58 14.85
CA LEU A 825 38.16 12.96 15.11
C LEU A 825 36.65 13.02 15.41
N ILE A 826 36.29 13.75 16.45
CA ILE A 826 34.90 14.11 16.78
C ILE A 826 34.73 15.61 16.50
N ILE A 827 33.78 15.95 15.63
CA ILE A 827 33.38 17.33 15.30
C ILE A 827 31.93 17.50 15.75
N GLN A 828 31.63 18.61 16.44
CA GLN A 828 30.25 19.04 16.71
C GLN A 828 29.86 20.19 15.81
#